data_AF-A0A2V6F7P6-F1
#
_entry.id   AF-A0A2V6F7P6-F1
#
_cell.length_a   1.000
_cell.length_b   1.000
_cell.length_c   1.000
_cell.angle_alpha   90.00
_cell.angle_beta   90.00
_cell.angle_gamma   90.00
#
_symmetry.space_group_name_H-M   'P 1'
#
loop_
_entity.id
_entity.type
_entity.pdbx_description
1 polymer ?
#
loop_
_entity_poly.entity_id
_entity_poly.type
_entity_poly.pdbx_seq_one_letter_code
_entity_poly.pdbx_strand_id
1 'polypeptide(L)'
;MGYDPGAVLTVLIGLIFISAGFNTEAQEDPQRFSRVSDWTAKVTWKAIDQGKFTASEDCNVDWRLNQTASAQLKLQGGVNGLGEAFWSGVTNFNAGEVQVDDHAVFSCPSDPNDVPVVNNTINIDLTRPNDATLLLRMDTNASIYQIDFGGFFNAELTETFNGFTITNWTPLSLRDAKWNGTNAVLWLTNRFPLPARGLVLSGSVSLPLADYPESWCPGIPVAGCGVYGQPSGNILFTWELIGEQLEVVVEPSGYTDSSAYEDWMPEGNLKDPNEPARPLLVKATLQTVAGGVPETKADGFTFELLNVSREPGVCMNWPNKELADTNLDLRFDPSLNQPPFVAKPLVWIDETMVETSETSGLTKAEAIVASYDFGGYGKLKVTAQVGGVPIVGYLKTDPAKTPQPILLPKRAKTSHIADKWKKDNDVSSLPDDDDEENDPEGDGHTGDGLTLYEEYRGFAENGGHLQTDAKTKDLFVLDTIQTHNTLAGILNLAWQSGLKVHYQLTTNEIDTTDRLIDFNGSGGGTQHGLIIVLASLGTNNVSGHAEPAPGYEGANSTPGSKARIAISSNIDYFDPGYSLSDREPIDLMTRSSTTVSHELAHGCSVWHHGDRDNIHGVLWTVVNNPDGSRRVFEAGMAITVLNENGSPHAITVSTTNYVGLEHGQHSGVESCFMRYYVAHAYESIDNSSVRYWVDKEIRGYDLCTSRLGTGVNDRTRDKPQPRYGDAYISPDGKIQRGNCRGQICVNDFYLDSPLHER
;
A
#
# COMPACT_ATOMS: atom_id res chain seq x y z
N MET A 1 39.39 7.33 -3.41
CA MET A 1 38.92 6.94 -2.07
C MET A 1 39.36 8.03 -1.09
N GLY A 2 38.56 9.10 -0.97
CA GLY A 2 38.79 10.17 -0.01
C GLY A 2 37.96 9.92 1.24
N TYR A 3 38.62 9.75 2.38
CA TYR A 3 37.97 9.59 3.67
C TYR A 3 37.41 10.94 4.12
N ASP A 4 36.11 11.03 4.35
CA ASP A 4 35.44 12.19 4.95
C ASP A 4 35.74 12.23 6.46
N PRO A 5 36.47 13.24 6.96
CA PRO A 5 36.77 13.39 8.39
C PRO A 5 35.51 13.63 9.24
N GLY A 6 34.41 14.10 8.65
CA GLY A 6 33.15 14.36 9.35
C GLY A 6 32.44 13.09 9.80
N ALA A 7 32.49 12.02 8.99
CA ALA A 7 31.86 10.74 9.33
C ALA A 7 32.57 10.04 10.51
N VAL A 8 33.89 10.17 10.61
CA VAL A 8 34.68 9.57 11.70
C VAL A 8 34.48 10.32 13.02
N LEU A 9 34.31 11.65 12.98
CA LEU A 9 34.04 12.45 14.17
C LEU A 9 32.66 12.16 14.77
N THR A 10 31.64 11.97 13.95
CA THR A 10 30.27 11.64 14.40
C THR A 10 30.20 10.26 15.05
N VAL A 11 30.92 9.27 14.52
CA VAL A 11 30.99 7.92 15.10
C VAL A 11 31.80 7.90 16.41
N LEU A 12 32.87 8.69 16.51
CA LEU A 12 33.64 8.83 17.76
C LEU A 12 32.86 9.55 18.87
N ILE A 13 32.07 10.58 18.53
CA ILE A 13 31.18 11.25 19.49
C ILE A 13 30.08 10.29 19.97
N GLY A 14 29.47 9.53 19.06
CA GLY A 14 28.46 8.51 19.40
C GLY A 14 28.98 7.40 20.31
N LEU A 15 30.21 6.93 20.09
CA LEU A 15 30.84 5.90 20.94
C LEU A 15 31.27 6.44 22.32
N ILE A 16 31.66 7.71 22.42
CA ILE A 16 31.96 8.35 23.71
C ILE A 16 30.69 8.47 24.57
N PHE A 17 29.53 8.80 23.99
CA PHE A 17 28.26 8.84 24.74
C PHE A 17 27.78 7.46 25.21
N ILE A 18 28.00 6.40 24.43
CA ILE A 18 27.65 5.01 24.82
C ILE A 18 28.58 4.48 25.91
N SER A 19 29.88 4.83 25.89
CA SER A 19 30.85 4.43 26.93
C SER A 19 30.74 5.23 28.24
N ALA A 20 30.11 6.41 28.21
CA ALA A 20 29.92 7.28 29.35
C ALA A 20 28.53 7.13 30.03
N GLY A 21 27.68 6.20 29.57
CA GLY A 21 26.39 5.92 30.20
C GLY A 21 25.34 7.03 30.05
N PHE A 22 25.47 7.91 29.06
CA PHE A 22 24.44 8.90 28.74
C PHE A 22 23.35 8.24 27.89
N ASN A 23 22.40 7.58 28.54
CA ASN A 23 21.08 7.35 27.96
C ASN A 23 20.38 8.72 27.87
N THR A 24 20.61 9.48 26.79
CA THR A 24 19.65 10.55 26.43
C THR A 24 18.46 9.87 25.76
N GLU A 25 17.62 9.29 26.60
CA GLU A 25 16.30 8.83 26.24
C GLU A 25 15.48 9.99 25.66
N ALA A 26 14.89 9.79 24.47
CA ALA A 26 14.16 10.85 23.76
C ALA A 26 13.05 11.44 24.63
N GLN A 27 13.05 12.78 24.75
CA GLN A 27 12.07 13.58 25.49
C GLN A 27 10.76 13.70 24.69
N GLU A 28 9.62 13.40 25.31
CA GLU A 28 8.30 13.62 24.70
C GLU A 28 7.96 15.11 24.66
N ASP A 29 7.23 15.57 23.62
CA ASP A 29 6.80 16.96 23.47
C ASP A 29 6.03 17.44 24.73
N PRO A 30 6.49 18.50 25.42
CA PRO A 30 5.78 19.08 26.56
C PRO A 30 4.35 19.55 26.23
N GLN A 31 4.02 19.83 24.97
CA GLN A 31 2.65 20.18 24.54
C GLN A 31 1.63 19.04 24.77
N ARG A 32 2.05 17.83 25.12
CA ARG A 32 1.09 16.76 25.48
C ARG A 32 0.29 17.07 26.75
N PHE A 33 0.87 17.82 27.70
CA PHE A 33 0.21 18.10 28.98
C PHE A 33 -0.95 19.10 28.85
N SER A 34 -0.89 20.00 27.87
CA SER A 34 -1.98 20.93 27.56
C SER A 34 -3.17 20.26 26.87
N ARG A 35 -3.02 18.99 26.43
CA ARG A 35 -4.08 18.19 25.80
C ARG A 35 -4.87 17.33 26.80
N VAL A 36 -4.51 17.36 28.07
CA VAL A 36 -5.22 16.63 29.11
C VAL A 36 -6.50 17.40 29.45
N SER A 37 -7.66 16.78 29.23
CA SER A 37 -8.97 17.38 29.55
C SER A 37 -9.16 17.50 31.07
N ASP A 38 -8.90 16.42 31.79
CA ASP A 38 -9.11 16.31 33.23
C ASP A 38 -7.91 15.64 33.91
N TRP A 39 -7.59 16.12 35.11
CA TRP A 39 -6.58 15.52 35.97
C TRP A 39 -7.22 14.88 37.20
N THR A 40 -6.79 13.67 37.55
CA THR A 40 -7.09 13.13 38.88
C THR A 40 -5.93 13.44 39.80
N ALA A 41 -6.19 14.21 40.87
CA ALA A 41 -5.20 14.65 41.83
C ALA A 41 -5.37 13.96 43.17
N LYS A 42 -4.26 13.50 43.76
CA LYS A 42 -4.15 13.13 45.16
C LYS A 42 -3.17 14.09 45.83
N VAL A 43 -3.60 14.76 46.89
CA VAL A 43 -2.77 15.70 47.65
C VAL A 43 -2.77 15.31 49.11
N THR A 44 -1.60 15.39 49.75
CA THR A 44 -1.46 15.24 51.20
C THR A 44 -0.75 16.43 51.78
N TRP A 45 -1.07 16.81 53.01
CA TRP A 45 -0.18 17.65 53.81
C TRP A 45 0.13 17.04 55.17
N LYS A 46 1.28 17.41 55.72
CA LYS A 46 1.75 16.96 57.02
C LYS A 46 2.55 18.07 57.70
N ALA A 47 2.15 18.43 58.91
CA ALA A 47 2.89 19.34 59.79
C ALA A 47 2.94 18.72 61.19
N ILE A 48 4.09 18.15 61.56
CA ILE A 48 4.33 17.60 62.89
C ILE A 48 5.62 18.22 63.41
N ASP A 49 5.48 19.17 64.32
CA ASP A 49 6.61 19.90 64.87
C ASP A 49 6.27 20.44 66.26
N GLN A 50 7.26 20.86 67.03
CA GLN A 50 7.04 21.53 68.31
C GLN A 50 8.18 22.48 68.61
N GLY A 51 7.90 23.56 69.31
CA GLY A 51 8.91 24.55 69.60
C GLY A 51 8.50 25.53 70.68
N LYS A 52 9.37 26.50 70.88
CA LYS A 52 9.17 27.58 71.84
C LYS A 52 9.57 28.89 71.20
N PHE A 53 8.81 29.96 71.42
CA PHE A 53 9.25 31.31 71.06
C PHE A 53 8.79 32.32 72.13
N THR A 54 9.49 33.45 72.19
CA THR A 54 9.14 34.56 73.07
C THR A 54 8.31 35.56 72.28
N ALA A 55 7.07 35.75 72.72
CA ALA A 55 6.07 36.55 72.04
C ALA A 55 6.12 38.05 72.39
N SER A 56 6.55 38.37 73.60
CA SER A 56 6.73 39.74 74.13
C SER A 56 7.80 39.73 75.24
N GLU A 57 8.14 40.88 75.85
CA GLU A 57 9.27 41.04 76.80
C GLU A 57 9.36 39.95 77.90
N ASP A 58 8.25 39.30 78.24
CA ASP A 58 8.23 38.19 79.18
C ASP A 58 7.21 37.07 78.88
N CYS A 59 6.45 37.13 77.78
CA CYS A 59 5.52 36.04 77.42
C CYS A 59 6.19 34.97 76.54
N ASN A 60 6.21 33.73 77.02
CA ASN A 60 6.76 32.58 76.29
C ASN A 60 5.63 31.66 75.82
N VAL A 61 5.76 31.14 74.60
CA VAL A 61 4.80 30.23 73.97
C VAL A 61 5.48 28.90 73.70
N ASP A 62 4.98 27.83 74.30
CA ASP A 62 5.32 26.45 73.93
C ASP A 62 4.25 25.93 72.97
N TRP A 63 4.61 25.57 71.75
CA TRP A 63 3.65 25.13 70.74
C TRP A 63 4.00 23.72 70.22
N ARG A 64 2.97 22.98 69.82
CA ARG A 64 3.06 21.67 69.15
C ARG A 64 2.02 21.63 68.03
N LEU A 65 2.47 21.18 66.87
CA LEU A 65 1.65 20.89 65.71
C LEU A 65 1.59 19.39 65.47
N ASN A 66 0.41 18.88 65.18
CA ASN A 66 0.20 17.50 64.77
C ASN A 66 -0.94 17.43 63.76
N GLN A 67 -0.59 17.72 62.51
CA GLN A 67 -1.53 17.80 61.40
C GLN A 67 -1.17 16.79 60.32
N THR A 68 -2.16 16.04 59.85
CA THR A 68 -2.08 15.23 58.63
C THR A 68 -3.39 15.31 57.88
N ALA A 69 -3.34 15.47 56.56
CA ALA A 69 -4.51 15.29 55.74
C ALA A 69 -4.21 14.69 54.37
N SER A 70 -5.23 14.12 53.75
CA SER A 70 -5.22 13.61 52.38
C SER A 70 -6.53 13.95 51.69
N ALA A 71 -6.48 14.39 50.43
CA ALA A 71 -7.65 14.61 49.58
C ALA A 71 -7.44 14.05 48.18
N GLN A 72 -8.53 13.62 47.55
CA GLN A 72 -8.59 13.27 46.13
C GLN A 72 -9.56 14.19 45.40
N LEU A 73 -9.13 14.77 44.29
CA LEU A 73 -9.89 15.75 43.52
C LEU A 73 -9.82 15.43 42.02
N LYS A 74 -10.90 15.74 41.28
CA LYS A 74 -10.85 15.86 39.82
C LYS A 74 -10.64 17.34 39.47
N LEU A 75 -9.67 17.64 38.61
CA LEU A 75 -9.41 18.99 38.10
C LEU A 75 -9.93 19.09 36.68
N GLN A 76 -10.82 20.04 36.46
CA GLN A 76 -11.43 20.29 35.15
C GLN A 76 -10.68 21.39 34.42
N GLY A 77 -10.44 21.20 33.12
CA GLY A 77 -9.74 22.16 32.27
C GLY A 77 -10.57 23.41 31.98
N GLY A 78 -9.91 24.56 31.92
CA GLY A 78 -10.47 25.85 31.54
C GLY A 78 -9.42 26.81 30.97
N VAL A 79 -9.88 27.94 30.43
CA VAL A 79 -9.03 28.99 29.87
C VAL A 79 -9.27 30.28 30.66
N ASN A 80 -8.21 30.90 31.18
CA ASN A 80 -8.35 32.15 31.92
C ASN A 80 -8.58 33.34 30.97
N GLY A 81 -8.87 34.53 31.51
CA GLY A 81 -9.12 35.74 30.71
C GLY A 81 -7.93 36.23 29.85
N LEU A 82 -6.77 35.59 29.96
CA LEU A 82 -5.55 35.86 29.20
C LEU A 82 -5.26 34.77 28.14
N GLY A 83 -6.12 33.75 28.01
CA GLY A 83 -5.93 32.66 27.05
C GLY A 83 -5.07 31.50 27.55
N GLU A 84 -4.68 31.48 28.82
CA GLU A 84 -3.83 30.42 29.39
C GLU A 84 -4.69 29.26 29.94
N ALA A 85 -4.28 28.02 29.65
CA ALA A 85 -4.92 26.83 30.18
C ALA A 85 -4.64 26.66 31.68
N PHE A 86 -5.67 26.32 32.44
CA PHE A 86 -5.57 25.94 33.84
C PHE A 86 -6.53 24.79 34.14
N TRP A 87 -6.27 24.05 35.22
CA TRP A 87 -7.19 23.05 35.73
C TRP A 87 -7.46 23.31 37.20
N SER A 88 -8.73 23.28 37.62
CA SER A 88 -9.07 23.47 39.03
C SER A 88 -10.12 22.46 39.48
N GLY A 89 -10.10 22.17 40.78
CA GLY A 89 -11.05 21.27 41.41
C GLY A 89 -11.27 21.62 42.87
N VAL A 90 -12.46 21.28 43.36
CA VAL A 90 -12.86 21.40 44.77
C VAL A 90 -13.50 20.08 45.19
N THR A 91 -13.17 19.61 46.40
CA THR A 91 -13.82 18.44 47.02
C THR A 91 -14.03 18.70 48.51
N ASN A 92 -14.95 17.97 49.14
CA ASN A 92 -15.03 17.94 50.60
C ASN A 92 -14.09 16.87 51.17
N PHE A 93 -13.48 17.13 52.32
CA PHE A 93 -12.78 16.07 53.08
C PHE A 93 -13.78 15.07 53.66
N ASN A 94 -13.47 13.78 53.58
CA ASN A 94 -14.24 12.75 54.28
C ASN A 94 -13.84 12.67 55.76
N ALA A 95 -14.74 12.14 56.59
CA ALA A 95 -14.47 11.90 58.00
C ALA A 95 -13.27 10.95 58.17
N GLY A 96 -12.22 11.39 58.88
CA GLY A 96 -10.99 10.64 59.11
C GLY A 96 -9.84 10.92 58.13
N GLU A 97 -10.07 11.68 57.07
CA GLU A 97 -9.03 12.09 56.10
C GLU A 97 -8.20 13.29 56.57
N VAL A 98 -8.64 13.97 57.63
CA VAL A 98 -7.96 15.10 58.26
C VAL A 98 -7.81 14.79 59.74
N GLN A 99 -6.59 14.96 60.26
CA GLN A 99 -6.28 14.94 61.69
C GLN A 99 -5.53 16.21 62.03
N VAL A 100 -6.04 16.94 63.01
CA VAL A 100 -5.44 18.16 63.54
C VAL A 100 -5.55 18.10 65.06
N ASP A 101 -4.39 18.10 65.72
CA ASP A 101 -4.22 18.10 67.17
C ASP A 101 -3.12 19.10 67.50
N ASP A 102 -3.46 20.37 67.39
CA ASP A 102 -2.52 21.45 67.63
C ASP A 102 -2.72 22.03 69.02
N HIS A 103 -1.59 22.33 69.66
CA HIS A 103 -1.53 22.69 71.06
C HIS A 103 -0.58 23.86 71.26
N ALA A 104 -0.97 24.82 72.10
CA ALA A 104 -0.06 25.87 72.52
C ALA A 104 -0.33 26.32 73.94
N VAL A 105 0.75 26.60 74.65
CA VAL A 105 0.77 27.00 76.05
C VAL A 105 1.44 28.36 76.16
N PHE A 106 0.68 29.36 76.61
CA PHE A 106 1.16 30.73 76.81
C PHE A 106 1.52 30.95 78.28
N SER A 107 2.74 31.44 78.56
CA SER A 107 3.21 31.78 79.90
C SER A 107 3.66 33.24 79.94
N CYS A 108 2.79 34.15 80.41
CA CYS A 108 3.05 35.59 80.48
C CYS A 108 3.07 36.11 81.95
N PRO A 109 4.24 36.26 82.61
CA PRO A 109 4.33 36.59 84.04
C PRO A 109 3.98 38.02 84.48
N SER A 110 4.04 39.02 83.59
CA SER A 110 3.87 40.45 83.93
C SER A 110 2.58 41.08 83.39
N ASP A 111 1.67 40.30 82.83
CA ASP A 111 0.35 40.79 82.41
C ASP A 111 -0.45 41.25 83.64
N PRO A 112 -0.78 42.56 83.78
CA PRO A 112 -1.51 43.08 84.93
C PRO A 112 -2.96 42.57 85.03
N ASN A 113 -3.45 41.78 84.07
CA ASN A 113 -4.76 41.11 84.10
C ASN A 113 -4.74 39.64 84.56
N ASP A 114 -3.61 39.15 85.10
CA ASP A 114 -3.49 37.84 85.79
C ASP A 114 -3.98 36.63 84.97
N VAL A 115 -3.32 36.37 83.82
CA VAL A 115 -3.56 35.19 82.98
C VAL A 115 -2.35 34.23 83.01
N PRO A 116 -2.12 33.48 84.11
CA PRO A 116 -1.07 32.48 84.13
C PRO A 116 -1.56 31.18 83.46
N VAL A 117 -1.04 30.92 82.27
CA VAL A 117 -1.24 29.71 81.45
C VAL A 117 -2.56 29.67 80.68
N VAL A 118 -2.46 30.02 79.39
CA VAL A 118 -3.49 29.72 78.38
C VAL A 118 -3.14 28.42 77.69
N ASN A 119 -4.03 27.43 77.72
CA ASN A 119 -3.90 26.24 76.91
C ASN A 119 -4.91 26.29 75.76
N ASN A 120 -4.40 26.40 74.54
CA ASN A 120 -5.22 26.38 73.34
C ASN A 120 -5.10 25.00 72.66
N THR A 121 -6.24 24.41 72.34
CA THR A 121 -6.34 23.19 71.53
C THR A 121 -7.24 23.47 70.33
N ILE A 122 -6.79 23.14 69.13
CA ILE A 122 -7.60 23.25 67.92
C ILE A 122 -7.97 21.87 67.42
N ASN A 123 -9.28 21.63 67.24
CA ASN A 123 -9.83 20.45 66.59
C ASN A 123 -10.62 20.87 65.35
N ILE A 124 -10.62 20.05 64.30
CA ILE A 124 -11.46 20.28 63.11
C ILE A 124 -12.80 19.58 63.28
N ASP A 125 -13.88 20.31 63.02
CA ASP A 125 -15.24 19.75 62.96
C ASP A 125 -15.52 19.19 61.57
N LEU A 126 -15.37 17.88 61.46
CA LEU A 126 -15.65 17.13 60.23
C LEU A 126 -17.15 16.89 60.00
N THR A 127 -18.03 17.35 60.88
CA THR A 127 -19.49 17.32 60.67
C THR A 127 -19.99 18.50 59.83
N ARG A 128 -19.14 19.49 59.57
CA ARG A 128 -19.40 20.65 58.69
C ARG A 128 -18.62 20.51 57.38
N PRO A 129 -19.04 21.19 56.30
CA PRO A 129 -18.33 21.16 55.02
C PRO A 129 -16.90 21.70 55.18
N ASN A 130 -15.91 20.91 54.78
CA ASN A 130 -14.51 21.30 54.77
C ASN A 130 -13.98 21.05 53.36
N ASP A 131 -13.56 22.10 52.67
CA ASP A 131 -13.18 22.01 51.26
C ASP A 131 -11.66 21.88 51.09
N ALA A 132 -11.24 20.99 50.20
CA ALA A 132 -9.92 21.00 49.59
C ALA A 132 -10.04 21.58 48.18
N THR A 133 -9.12 22.44 47.80
CA THR A 133 -9.06 23.05 46.46
C THR A 133 -7.67 22.88 45.88
N LEU A 134 -7.59 22.59 44.59
CA LEU A 134 -6.32 22.53 43.88
C LEU A 134 -6.44 23.26 42.53
N LEU A 135 -5.42 24.03 42.19
CA LEU A 135 -5.26 24.69 40.91
C LEU A 135 -3.94 24.23 40.29
N LEU A 136 -3.97 23.83 39.03
CA LEU A 136 -2.84 23.41 38.21
C LEU A 136 -2.68 24.36 37.04
N ARG A 137 -1.46 24.84 36.82
CA ARG A 137 -1.08 25.66 35.67
C ARG A 137 0.18 25.09 35.04
N MET A 138 0.35 25.29 33.74
CA MET A 138 1.50 24.76 33.01
C MET A 138 2.03 25.77 32.00
N ASP A 139 3.34 25.78 31.83
CA ASP A 139 4.04 26.45 30.73
C ASP A 139 4.85 25.38 29.99
N THR A 140 4.28 24.88 28.90
CA THR A 140 4.87 23.84 28.08
C THR A 140 6.10 24.34 27.31
N ASN A 141 6.21 25.64 27.03
CA ASN A 141 7.39 26.22 26.38
C ASN A 141 8.58 26.26 27.35
N ALA A 142 8.33 26.61 28.61
CA ALA A 142 9.35 26.57 29.66
C ALA A 142 9.52 25.18 30.29
N SER A 143 8.72 24.18 29.87
CA SER A 143 8.72 22.82 30.41
C SER A 143 8.52 22.74 31.93
N ILE A 144 7.58 23.54 32.45
CA ILE A 144 7.29 23.61 33.90
C ILE A 144 5.79 23.56 34.19
N TYR A 145 5.45 23.14 35.40
CA TYR A 145 4.11 23.24 35.97
C TYR A 145 4.13 23.86 37.36
N GLN A 146 2.98 24.38 37.77
CA GLN A 146 2.73 24.98 39.07
C GLN A 146 1.44 24.40 39.65
N ILE A 147 1.44 24.18 40.95
CA ILE A 147 0.27 23.77 41.72
C ILE A 147 0.03 24.74 42.86
N ASP A 148 -1.22 25.15 43.04
CA ASP A 148 -1.66 25.97 44.16
C ASP A 148 -2.71 25.18 44.95
N PHE A 149 -2.36 24.82 46.19
CA PHE A 149 -3.24 24.09 47.10
C PHE A 149 -3.92 25.07 48.05
N GLY A 150 -5.23 24.91 48.23
CA GLY A 150 -5.99 25.66 49.21
C GLY A 150 -6.98 24.79 49.95
N GLY A 151 -7.51 25.30 51.06
CA GLY A 151 -8.57 24.62 51.79
C GLY A 151 -9.35 25.55 52.72
N PHE A 152 -10.56 25.12 53.06
CA PHE A 152 -11.43 25.78 54.01
C PHE A 152 -11.86 24.79 55.08
N PHE A 153 -11.66 25.16 56.35
CA PHE A 153 -11.89 24.28 57.50
C PHE A 153 -12.79 24.98 58.52
N ASN A 154 -13.73 24.23 59.07
CA ASN A 154 -14.44 24.63 60.27
C ASN A 154 -13.69 24.06 61.47
N ALA A 155 -13.14 24.94 62.30
CA ALA A 155 -12.41 24.53 63.49
C ALA A 155 -13.13 24.93 64.77
N GLU A 156 -12.98 24.07 65.77
CA GLU A 156 -13.33 24.30 67.15
C GLU A 156 -12.06 24.67 67.91
N LEU A 157 -11.98 25.92 68.36
CA LEU A 157 -10.91 26.42 69.20
C LEU A 157 -11.35 26.29 70.66
N THR A 158 -10.62 25.47 71.43
CA THR A 158 -10.81 25.36 72.87
C THR A 158 -9.69 26.08 73.57
N GLU A 159 -10.03 27.08 74.39
CA GLU A 159 -9.09 27.88 75.15
C GLU A 159 -9.34 27.69 76.65
N THR A 160 -8.31 27.34 77.41
CA THR A 160 -8.40 27.18 78.86
C THR A 160 -7.53 28.21 79.57
N PHE A 161 -8.15 29.02 80.44
CA PHE A 161 -7.50 30.08 81.22
C PHE A 161 -7.85 29.91 82.71
N ASN A 162 -6.84 29.77 83.59
CA ASN A 162 -7.08 29.60 85.04
C ASN A 162 -8.09 28.48 85.40
N GLY A 163 -8.13 27.41 84.60
CA GLY A 163 -9.08 26.29 84.76
C GLY A 163 -10.49 26.55 84.20
N PHE A 164 -10.77 27.73 83.67
CA PHE A 164 -12.00 28.05 82.93
C PHE A 164 -11.80 27.74 81.44
N THR A 165 -12.73 27.00 80.83
CA THR A 165 -12.63 26.59 79.41
C THR A 165 -13.70 27.30 78.58
N ILE A 166 -13.28 27.92 77.48
CA ILE A 166 -14.14 28.53 76.46
C ILE A 166 -13.92 27.77 75.16
N THR A 167 -15.02 27.47 74.48
CA THR A 167 -14.97 26.83 73.16
C THR A 167 -15.65 27.73 72.13
N ASN A 168 -14.88 28.18 71.15
CA ASN A 168 -15.32 29.08 70.10
C ASN A 168 -15.23 28.40 68.73
N TRP A 169 -16.23 28.67 67.89
CA TRP A 169 -16.28 28.21 66.51
C TRP A 169 -15.66 29.26 65.61
N THR A 170 -14.66 28.92 64.82
CA THR A 170 -14.03 29.86 63.89
C THR A 170 -13.76 29.18 62.55
N PRO A 171 -14.25 29.74 61.43
CA PRO A 171 -13.84 29.28 60.11
C PRO A 171 -12.37 29.63 59.88
N LEU A 172 -11.59 28.67 59.40
CA LEU A 172 -10.19 28.81 59.06
C LEU A 172 -10.00 28.58 57.56
N SER A 173 -9.18 29.41 56.93
CA SER A 173 -8.85 29.28 55.51
C SER A 173 -7.35 29.03 55.37
N LEU A 174 -7.00 27.91 54.74
CA LEU A 174 -5.71 27.73 54.07
C LEU A 174 -5.84 28.35 52.69
N ARG A 175 -5.96 29.68 52.62
CA ARG A 175 -5.81 30.39 51.35
C ARG A 175 -4.43 31.02 51.34
N ASP A 176 -3.73 30.85 50.23
CA ASP A 176 -2.45 31.50 49.97
C ASP A 176 -2.52 32.96 50.41
N ALA A 177 -1.64 33.31 51.35
CA ALA A 177 -1.50 34.66 51.84
C ALA A 177 -0.96 35.55 50.71
N LYS A 178 -1.90 36.13 49.94
CA LYS A 178 -1.88 37.39 49.15
C LYS A 178 -2.73 37.25 47.88
N TRP A 179 -4.04 37.29 48.03
CA TRP A 179 -4.94 37.77 46.97
C TRP A 179 -5.56 39.09 47.41
N ASN A 180 -4.77 40.17 47.44
CA ASN A 180 -5.33 41.52 47.48
C ASN A 180 -5.67 41.89 46.03
N GLY A 181 -6.98 42.04 45.75
CA GLY A 181 -7.58 42.18 44.43
C GLY A 181 -7.22 43.44 43.62
N THR A 182 -5.95 43.81 43.53
CA THR A 182 -5.46 44.89 42.66
C THR A 182 -4.05 44.55 42.16
N ASN A 183 -3.97 44.14 40.90
CA ASN A 183 -2.79 44.11 40.01
C ASN A 183 -1.41 44.06 40.69
N ALA A 184 -0.96 42.86 41.06
CA ALA A 184 0.45 42.49 41.09
C ALA A 184 0.58 40.97 40.94
N VAL A 185 1.02 40.52 39.76
CA VAL A 185 1.50 39.15 39.53
C VAL A 185 2.81 39.00 40.31
N LEU A 186 2.74 38.43 41.50
CA LEU A 186 3.89 37.99 42.28
C LEU A 186 3.71 36.49 42.54
N TRP A 187 4.40 35.72 41.71
CA TRP A 187 4.44 34.26 41.70
C TRP A 187 4.77 33.72 43.09
N LEU A 188 3.89 32.90 43.67
CA LEU A 188 4.34 31.92 44.65
C LEU A 188 5.30 30.95 43.93
N THR A 189 6.44 30.73 44.56
CA THR A 189 7.78 30.54 43.97
C THR A 189 8.12 29.12 43.50
N ASN A 190 7.17 28.19 43.52
CA ASN A 190 7.46 26.77 43.28
C ASN A 190 7.04 26.36 41.87
N ARG A 191 8.03 26.32 40.98
CA ARG A 191 7.90 25.77 39.61
C ARG A 191 8.55 24.40 39.59
N PHE A 192 7.83 23.42 39.08
CA PHE A 192 8.31 22.05 38.98
C PHE A 192 8.54 21.70 37.52
N PRO A 193 9.60 20.96 37.18
CA PRO A 193 9.82 20.53 35.80
C PRO A 193 8.71 19.60 35.35
N LEU A 194 8.22 19.77 34.13
CA LEU A 194 7.38 18.76 33.49
C LEU A 194 8.21 17.48 33.29
N PRO A 195 7.64 16.29 33.60
CA PRO A 195 8.37 15.05 33.40
C PRO A 195 8.70 14.84 31.92
N ALA A 196 9.84 14.21 31.65
CA ALA A 196 10.28 13.94 30.28
C ALA A 196 9.39 12.93 29.54
N ARG A 197 8.63 12.10 30.28
CA ARG A 197 7.71 11.08 29.75
C ARG A 197 6.46 10.93 30.59
N GLY A 198 5.38 10.49 29.95
CA GLY A 198 4.10 10.21 30.62
C GLY A 198 3.39 11.47 31.12
N LEU A 199 2.28 11.27 31.82
CA LEU A 199 1.37 12.31 32.33
C LEU A 199 1.16 12.22 33.84
N VAL A 200 2.18 11.82 34.60
CA VAL A 200 2.12 11.83 36.06
C VAL A 200 2.91 13.04 36.57
N LEU A 201 2.22 14.00 37.18
CA LEU A 201 2.84 15.13 37.86
C LEU A 201 2.88 14.83 39.35
N SER A 202 4.06 14.54 39.88
CA SER A 202 4.21 14.20 41.29
C SER A 202 5.35 14.98 41.91
N GLY A 203 5.24 15.29 43.18
CA GLY A 203 6.31 15.94 43.91
C GLY A 203 5.96 16.21 45.36
N SER A 204 6.86 16.91 46.01
CA SER A 204 6.67 17.39 47.36
C SER A 204 7.31 18.76 47.55
N VAL A 205 6.72 19.59 48.39
CA VAL A 205 7.29 20.88 48.78
C VAL A 205 7.13 21.07 50.28
N SER A 206 8.21 21.53 50.91
CA SER A 206 8.25 21.88 52.33
C SER A 206 8.24 23.39 52.44
N LEU A 207 7.17 23.96 53.00
CA LEU A 207 6.99 25.41 53.12
C LEU A 207 7.20 25.86 54.57
N PRO A 208 7.99 26.93 54.81
CA PRO A 208 8.13 27.50 56.15
C PRO A 208 6.82 28.06 56.67
N LEU A 209 6.47 27.74 57.92
CA LEU A 209 5.29 28.30 58.59
C LEU A 209 5.40 29.82 58.79
N ALA A 210 6.63 30.35 58.88
CA ALA A 210 6.91 31.78 59.03
C ALA A 210 6.54 32.62 57.79
N ASP A 211 6.44 32.01 56.60
CA ASP A 211 6.18 32.73 55.35
C ASP A 211 4.70 33.13 55.18
N TYR A 212 3.81 32.73 56.11
CA TYR A 212 2.37 33.05 56.08
C TYR A 212 2.02 34.18 57.09
N PRO A 213 1.80 35.44 56.62
CA PRO A 213 1.65 36.60 57.49
C PRO A 213 0.29 36.74 58.21
N GLU A 214 0.41 37.41 59.36
CA GLU A 214 -0.46 37.64 60.53
C GLU A 214 -1.85 38.30 60.32
N SER A 215 -2.36 38.50 59.10
CA SER A 215 -3.55 39.33 58.91
C SER A 215 -4.87 38.57 59.08
N TRP A 216 -5.25 38.32 60.34
CA TRP A 216 -6.56 37.81 60.80
C TRP A 216 -6.88 36.38 60.32
N CYS A 217 -6.29 35.40 61.00
CA CYS A 217 -6.47 33.96 60.76
C CYS A 217 -6.39 33.46 59.30
N PRO A 218 -5.39 33.84 58.47
CA PRO A 218 -5.09 33.11 57.25
C PRO A 218 -3.87 32.20 57.46
N GLY A 219 -4.03 30.90 57.24
CA GLY A 219 -2.90 29.97 57.20
C GLY A 219 -2.62 29.25 58.51
N ILE A 220 -3.13 28.02 58.59
CA ILE A 220 -2.75 26.94 59.50
C ILE A 220 -3.21 27.17 60.95
N PRO A 221 -4.06 26.29 61.51
CA PRO A 221 -4.40 26.35 62.92
C PRO A 221 -3.11 26.17 63.73
N VAL A 222 -2.65 27.22 64.38
CA VAL A 222 -1.71 27.10 65.49
C VAL A 222 -2.53 27.57 66.67
N ALA A 223 -2.64 26.73 67.69
CA ALA A 223 -3.30 27.10 68.92
C ALA A 223 -2.74 28.46 69.40
N GLY A 224 -3.59 29.49 69.47
CA GLY A 224 -3.15 30.85 69.80
C GLY A 224 -3.02 31.86 68.64
N CYS A 225 -3.98 31.84 67.71
CA CYS A 225 -4.15 32.91 66.73
C CYS A 225 -4.30 34.29 67.39
N GLY A 226 -3.34 35.20 67.15
CA GLY A 226 -3.66 36.62 67.02
C GLY A 226 -2.79 37.66 67.71
N VAL A 227 -1.80 37.33 68.54
CA VAL A 227 -1.09 38.42 69.28
C VAL A 227 0.41 38.19 69.55
N TYR A 228 0.94 36.99 69.30
CA TYR A 228 2.16 36.57 69.97
C TYR A 228 2.97 35.60 69.09
N GLY A 229 3.85 36.12 68.22
CA GLY A 229 4.91 35.39 67.47
C GLY A 229 4.47 34.30 66.47
N GLN A 230 5.42 33.82 65.64
CA GLN A 230 5.19 32.75 64.64
C GLN A 230 5.94 31.45 65.02
N PRO A 231 5.32 30.27 64.90
CA PRO A 231 6.01 29.00 65.10
C PRO A 231 7.09 28.80 64.02
N SER A 232 8.28 28.39 64.46
CA SER A 232 9.36 27.96 63.58
C SER A 232 9.14 26.51 63.17
N GLY A 233 8.84 26.24 61.91
CA GLY A 233 8.64 24.88 61.41
C GLY A 233 8.26 24.86 59.93
N ASN A 234 8.03 23.67 59.38
CA ASN A 234 7.63 23.50 57.98
C ASN A 234 6.37 22.64 57.85
N ILE A 235 5.56 22.94 56.84
CA ILE A 235 4.50 22.05 56.35
C ILE A 235 4.95 21.34 55.08
N LEU A 236 4.82 20.01 55.04
CA LEU A 236 5.13 19.20 53.87
C LEU A 236 3.84 18.95 53.08
N PHE A 237 3.79 19.42 51.84
CA PHE A 237 2.80 19.02 50.85
C PHE A 237 3.39 17.94 49.95
N THR A 238 2.60 16.92 49.63
CA THR A 238 2.90 15.97 48.54
C THR A 238 1.73 15.86 47.60
N TRP A 239 2.00 15.64 46.32
CA TRP A 239 0.95 15.50 45.31
C TRP A 239 1.32 14.44 44.27
N GLU A 240 0.28 13.91 43.66
CA GLU A 240 0.31 13.06 42.49
C GLU A 240 -0.92 13.39 41.64
N LEU A 241 -0.69 13.90 40.43
CA LEU A 241 -1.74 14.17 39.45
C LEU A 241 -1.53 13.25 38.26
N ILE A 242 -2.59 12.57 37.85
CA ILE A 242 -2.59 11.63 36.73
C ILE A 242 -3.47 12.21 35.64
N GLY A 243 -2.87 12.49 34.48
CA GLY A 243 -3.57 12.89 33.26
C GLY A 243 -3.91 11.67 32.41
N GLU A 244 -5.12 11.64 31.86
CA GLU A 244 -5.54 10.59 30.94
C GLU A 244 -4.94 10.85 29.54
N GLN A 245 -4.03 9.97 29.07
CA GLN A 245 -3.56 10.02 27.68
C GLN A 245 -4.42 9.12 26.83
N LEU A 246 -5.01 9.70 25.80
CA LEU A 246 -5.89 9.00 24.86
C LEU A 246 -5.17 8.74 23.55
N GLU A 247 -5.51 7.63 22.92
CA GLU A 247 -5.08 7.26 21.59
C GLU A 247 -6.26 6.65 20.81
N VAL A 248 -6.20 6.72 19.48
CA VAL A 248 -7.15 6.06 18.59
C VAL A 248 -6.45 4.92 17.88
N VAL A 249 -6.96 3.71 18.07
CA VAL A 249 -6.48 2.50 17.40
C VAL A 249 -7.40 2.18 16.23
N VAL A 250 -6.81 1.99 15.05
CA VAL A 250 -7.52 1.66 13.83
C VAL A 250 -7.20 0.22 13.43
N GLU A 251 -8.25 -0.56 13.20
CA GLU A 251 -8.18 -1.98 12.82
C GLU A 251 -8.97 -2.20 11.52
N PRO A 252 -8.32 -2.10 10.35
CA PRO A 252 -8.92 -2.49 9.08
C PRO A 252 -8.95 -4.02 8.92
N SER A 253 -10.02 -4.54 8.34
CA SER A 253 -10.19 -5.96 7.98
C SER A 253 -11.19 -6.11 6.84
N GLY A 254 -11.05 -7.14 5.99
CA GLY A 254 -12.02 -7.40 4.93
C GLY A 254 -13.43 -7.61 5.49
N TYR A 255 -14.42 -6.91 4.93
CA TYR A 255 -15.79 -6.94 5.44
C TYR A 255 -16.49 -8.27 5.16
N THR A 256 -16.30 -8.81 3.96
CA THR A 256 -16.97 -10.02 3.48
C THR A 256 -16.25 -11.32 3.86
N ASP A 257 -14.91 -11.30 3.89
CA ASP A 257 -14.05 -12.47 4.08
C ASP A 257 -13.31 -12.46 5.43
N SER A 258 -13.41 -11.38 6.21
CA SER A 258 -12.66 -11.17 7.46
C SER A 258 -11.13 -11.25 7.28
N SER A 259 -10.61 -10.97 6.07
CA SER A 259 -9.17 -10.97 5.82
C SER A 259 -8.47 -9.95 6.72
N ALA A 260 -7.24 -10.26 7.17
CA ALA A 260 -6.42 -9.28 7.86
C ALA A 260 -6.11 -8.10 6.93
N TYR A 261 -5.84 -6.91 7.49
CA TYR A 261 -5.35 -5.75 6.73
C TYR A 261 -4.16 -6.08 5.82
N GLU A 262 -3.27 -6.92 6.33
CA GLU A 262 -2.08 -7.45 5.65
C GLU A 262 -2.40 -8.24 4.37
N ASP A 263 -3.60 -8.84 4.33
CA ASP A 263 -4.03 -9.73 3.25
C ASP A 263 -5.13 -9.14 2.36
N TRP A 264 -5.64 -7.96 2.73
CA TRP A 264 -6.68 -7.29 1.95
C TRP A 264 -6.07 -6.63 0.71
N MET A 265 -6.72 -6.85 -0.43
CA MET A 265 -6.42 -6.21 -1.70
C MET A 265 -7.70 -5.60 -2.26
N PRO A 266 -7.62 -4.45 -2.94
CA PRO A 266 -8.75 -3.87 -3.66
C PRO A 266 -9.22 -4.84 -4.74
N GLU A 267 -10.52 -4.83 -5.01
CA GLU A 267 -11.13 -5.53 -6.14
C GLU A 267 -12.09 -4.59 -6.85
N GLY A 268 -12.28 -4.83 -8.14
CA GLY A 268 -13.33 -4.21 -8.95
C GLY A 268 -14.45 -5.21 -9.25
N ASN A 269 -15.53 -4.71 -9.85
CA ASN A 269 -16.67 -5.55 -10.23
C ASN A 269 -16.81 -5.63 -11.75
N LEU A 270 -16.42 -6.76 -12.33
CA LEU A 270 -16.51 -6.96 -13.79
C LEU A 270 -17.95 -7.05 -14.31
N LYS A 271 -18.93 -7.40 -13.46
CA LYS A 271 -20.34 -7.51 -13.88
C LYS A 271 -21.04 -6.15 -13.90
N ASP A 272 -20.74 -5.32 -12.91
CA ASP A 272 -21.23 -3.95 -12.83
C ASP A 272 -20.11 -3.04 -12.27
N PRO A 273 -19.34 -2.38 -13.16
CA PRO A 273 -18.24 -1.50 -12.79
C PRO A 273 -18.58 -0.39 -11.77
N ASN A 274 -19.85 0.00 -11.67
CA ASN A 274 -20.30 1.05 -10.77
C ASN A 274 -20.67 0.53 -9.37
N GLU A 275 -20.64 -0.79 -9.15
CA GLU A 275 -20.97 -1.41 -7.87
C GLU A 275 -19.70 -1.83 -7.13
N PRO A 276 -19.66 -1.66 -5.81
CA PRO A 276 -18.45 -1.93 -5.04
C PRO A 276 -18.12 -3.42 -4.98
N ALA A 277 -16.83 -3.74 -5.00
CA ALA A 277 -16.28 -5.06 -4.73
C ALA A 277 -15.39 -5.06 -3.47
N ARG A 278 -15.35 -6.21 -2.81
CA ARG A 278 -14.54 -6.53 -1.62
C ARG A 278 -14.31 -5.37 -0.62
N PRO A 279 -15.39 -4.85 0.01
CA PRO A 279 -15.29 -3.74 0.96
C PRO A 279 -14.38 -4.03 2.15
N LEU A 280 -13.75 -2.98 2.68
CA LEU A 280 -12.88 -2.98 3.86
C LEU A 280 -13.61 -2.37 5.05
N LEU A 281 -13.78 -3.14 6.13
CA LEU A 281 -14.29 -2.65 7.40
C LEU A 281 -13.16 -1.98 8.19
N VAL A 282 -13.38 -0.75 8.63
CA VAL A 282 -12.47 0.02 9.47
C VAL A 282 -13.08 0.17 10.85
N LYS A 283 -12.46 -0.45 11.86
CA LYS A 283 -12.85 -0.24 13.26
C LYS A 283 -11.92 0.76 13.93
N ALA A 284 -12.48 1.81 14.51
CA ALA A 284 -11.76 2.79 15.29
C ALA A 284 -12.12 2.65 16.77
N THR A 285 -11.12 2.61 17.65
CA THR A 285 -11.32 2.55 19.11
C THR A 285 -10.54 3.67 19.79
N LEU A 286 -11.25 4.55 20.50
CA LEU A 286 -10.65 5.47 21.46
C LEU A 286 -10.36 4.70 22.75
N GLN A 287 -9.11 4.74 23.20
CA GLN A 287 -8.65 4.08 24.42
C GLN A 287 -7.60 4.91 25.14
N THR A 288 -7.32 4.55 26.39
CA THR A 288 -6.12 5.08 27.06
C THR A 288 -4.88 4.48 26.41
N VAL A 289 -3.73 5.14 26.51
CA VAL A 289 -2.44 4.60 26.00
C VAL A 289 -2.08 3.24 26.62
N ALA A 290 -2.62 2.94 27.81
CA ALA A 290 -2.50 1.64 28.47
C ALA A 290 -3.48 0.57 27.93
N GLY A 291 -4.31 0.88 26.93
CA GLY A 291 -5.31 -0.01 26.34
C GLY A 291 -6.63 -0.11 27.13
N GLY A 292 -6.85 0.78 28.10
CA GLY A 292 -8.05 0.79 28.93
C GLY A 292 -9.22 1.55 28.29
N VAL A 293 -10.43 1.30 28.79
CA VAL A 293 -11.61 2.11 28.45
C VAL A 293 -11.41 3.51 29.02
N PRO A 294 -11.53 4.57 28.21
CA PRO A 294 -11.28 5.92 28.68
C PRO A 294 -12.47 6.46 29.47
N GLU A 295 -12.21 7.28 30.49
CA GLU A 295 -13.25 8.03 31.19
C GLU A 295 -13.80 9.13 30.29
N THR A 296 -12.91 9.82 29.57
CA THR A 296 -13.27 10.83 28.56
C THR A 296 -13.63 10.15 27.24
N LYS A 297 -14.80 10.50 26.68
CA LYS A 297 -15.33 9.90 25.45
C LYS A 297 -15.27 10.89 24.29
N ALA A 298 -15.23 10.38 23.06
CA ALA A 298 -15.24 11.20 21.87
C ALA A 298 -16.59 11.88 21.64
N ASP A 299 -16.50 13.12 21.15
CA ASP A 299 -17.57 13.91 20.57
C ASP A 299 -17.91 13.41 19.16
N GLY A 300 -17.01 12.74 18.47
CA GLY A 300 -17.25 12.20 17.13
C GLY A 300 -16.04 11.53 16.54
N PHE A 301 -16.25 10.71 15.51
CA PHE A 301 -15.19 10.20 14.64
C PHE A 301 -15.41 10.68 13.22
N THR A 302 -14.32 11.07 12.56
CA THR A 302 -14.25 11.39 11.12
C THR A 302 -13.34 10.36 10.45
N PHE A 303 -13.83 9.76 9.36
CA PHE A 303 -13.05 8.90 8.48
C PHE A 303 -12.85 9.61 7.14
N GLU A 304 -11.61 9.69 6.68
CA GLU A 304 -11.21 10.49 5.53
C GLU A 304 -10.31 9.63 4.61
N LEU A 305 -10.63 9.59 3.33
CA LEU A 305 -9.80 9.02 2.28
C LEU A 305 -8.99 10.12 1.60
N LEU A 306 -7.68 9.92 1.49
CA LEU A 306 -6.72 10.86 0.96
C LEU A 306 -5.96 10.21 -0.20
N ASN A 307 -5.64 11.01 -1.23
CA ASN A 307 -4.84 10.59 -2.38
C ASN A 307 -5.32 9.27 -3.01
N VAL A 308 -6.63 9.14 -3.22
CA VAL A 308 -7.24 7.97 -3.83
C VAL A 308 -7.03 8.02 -5.35
N SER A 309 -6.73 6.86 -5.95
CA SER A 309 -6.59 6.68 -7.38
C SER A 309 -7.91 6.86 -8.14
N ARG A 310 -7.80 7.02 -9.46
CA ARG A 310 -8.90 7.28 -10.41
C ARG A 310 -8.57 6.60 -11.74
N GLU A 311 -8.17 5.34 -11.67
CA GLU A 311 -7.83 4.60 -12.87
C GLU A 311 -9.08 4.46 -13.76
N PRO A 312 -8.99 4.61 -15.09
CA PRO A 312 -10.15 4.42 -15.96
C PRO A 312 -10.72 3.00 -15.84
N GLY A 313 -12.00 2.85 -15.53
CA GLY A 313 -12.64 1.53 -15.45
C GLY A 313 -12.34 0.78 -14.15
N VAL A 314 -12.21 -0.56 -14.22
CA VAL A 314 -11.98 -1.41 -13.02
C VAL A 314 -10.72 -2.28 -13.12
N CYS A 315 -10.21 -2.47 -14.34
CA CYS A 315 -8.94 -3.11 -14.65
C CYS A 315 -8.45 -2.62 -16.02
N MET A 316 -7.33 -3.15 -16.51
CA MET A 316 -6.59 -2.61 -17.67
C MET A 316 -7.38 -2.60 -19.00
N ASN A 317 -8.40 -3.43 -19.13
CA ASN A 317 -9.18 -3.62 -20.36
C ASN A 317 -10.70 -3.73 -20.10
N TRP A 318 -11.20 -3.24 -18.96
CA TRP A 318 -12.63 -3.32 -18.64
C TRP A 318 -13.15 -2.17 -17.77
N PRO A 319 -14.38 -1.68 -18.03
CA PRO A 319 -15.21 -1.94 -19.21
C PRO A 319 -14.58 -1.32 -20.46
N ASN A 320 -15.22 -1.49 -21.62
CA ASN A 320 -14.79 -0.79 -22.86
C ASN A 320 -14.53 0.70 -22.57
N LYS A 321 -13.47 1.25 -23.16
CA LYS A 321 -12.96 2.62 -22.98
C LYS A 321 -14.05 3.71 -22.97
N GLU A 322 -15.08 3.60 -23.81
CA GLU A 322 -16.17 4.59 -23.86
C GLU A 322 -17.09 4.58 -22.62
N LEU A 323 -17.10 3.46 -21.90
CA LEU A 323 -17.89 3.23 -20.69
C LEU A 323 -17.05 3.30 -19.40
N ALA A 324 -15.73 3.38 -19.53
CA ALA A 324 -14.82 3.48 -18.39
C ALA A 324 -14.98 4.85 -17.71
N ASP A 325 -15.34 4.85 -16.43
CA ASP A 325 -15.37 6.05 -15.62
C ASP A 325 -14.02 6.33 -14.94
N THR A 326 -13.86 7.53 -14.38
CA THR A 326 -12.64 7.98 -13.66
C THR A 326 -13.01 8.54 -12.28
N ASN A 327 -14.06 7.98 -11.70
CA ASN A 327 -14.43 8.28 -10.32
C ASN A 327 -13.38 7.70 -9.37
N LEU A 328 -13.55 7.89 -8.06
CA LEU A 328 -12.57 7.42 -7.08
C LEU A 328 -12.55 5.90 -7.00
N ASP A 329 -11.38 5.28 -6.93
CA ASP A 329 -11.32 3.80 -6.88
C ASP A 329 -11.69 3.26 -5.49
N LEU A 330 -11.52 4.09 -4.44
CA LEU A 330 -11.93 3.81 -3.08
C LEU A 330 -12.92 4.88 -2.59
N ARG A 331 -14.07 4.49 -2.03
CA ARG A 331 -15.11 5.42 -1.58
C ARG A 331 -15.76 5.02 -0.27
N PHE A 332 -16.33 5.98 0.42
CA PHE A 332 -17.40 5.73 1.38
C PHE A 332 -18.75 5.74 0.65
N ASP A 333 -19.31 4.55 0.45
CA ASP A 333 -20.65 4.40 -0.09
C ASP A 333 -21.71 4.66 1.02
N PRO A 334 -22.67 5.58 0.81
CA PRO A 334 -23.69 5.88 1.81
C PRO A 334 -24.59 4.68 2.11
N SER A 335 -24.78 3.74 1.18
CA SER A 335 -25.58 2.53 1.41
C SER A 335 -24.88 1.49 2.30
N LEU A 336 -23.55 1.45 2.26
CA LEU A 336 -22.72 0.56 3.09
C LEU A 336 -22.37 1.16 4.46
N ASN A 337 -22.48 2.48 4.62
CA ASN A 337 -22.16 3.19 5.86
C ASN A 337 -23.41 3.52 6.70
N GLN A 338 -24.41 2.65 6.66
CA GLN A 338 -25.63 2.69 7.47
C GLN A 338 -25.91 1.32 8.13
N PRO A 339 -26.69 1.25 9.23
CA PRO A 339 -27.15 -0.02 9.77
C PRO A 339 -27.97 -0.80 8.73
N PRO A 340 -27.82 -2.14 8.66
CA PRO A 340 -27.09 -2.99 9.61
C PRO A 340 -25.61 -3.22 9.27
N PHE A 341 -25.06 -2.61 8.22
CA PHE A 341 -23.69 -2.90 7.76
C PHE A 341 -22.62 -2.39 8.73
N VAL A 342 -22.87 -1.23 9.34
CA VAL A 342 -22.10 -0.66 10.45
C VAL A 342 -22.98 -0.57 11.70
N ALA A 343 -22.37 -0.65 12.89
CA ALA A 343 -23.12 -0.67 14.15
C ALA A 343 -23.93 0.61 14.44
N LYS A 344 -23.46 1.76 13.94
CA LYS A 344 -24.10 3.08 14.12
C LYS A 344 -24.12 3.82 12.78
N PRO A 345 -25.17 4.62 12.50
CA PRO A 345 -25.24 5.39 11.26
C PRO A 345 -24.13 6.44 11.19
N LEU A 346 -23.57 6.62 9.99
CA LEU A 346 -22.66 7.70 9.67
C LEU A 346 -23.39 8.77 8.85
N VAL A 347 -22.99 10.02 9.03
CA VAL A 347 -23.31 11.14 8.15
C VAL A 347 -22.35 11.10 6.98
N TRP A 348 -22.88 10.95 5.79
CA TRP A 348 -22.12 11.03 4.54
C TRP A 348 -21.89 12.50 4.18
N ILE A 349 -20.62 12.89 4.06
CA ILE A 349 -20.23 14.24 3.64
C ILE A 349 -20.00 14.24 2.12
N ASP A 350 -19.13 13.34 1.67
CA ASP A 350 -18.87 13.04 0.27
C ASP A 350 -18.24 11.64 0.12
N GLU A 351 -17.84 11.25 -1.10
CA GLU A 351 -17.24 9.94 -1.40
C GLU A 351 -15.93 9.66 -0.65
N THR A 352 -15.26 10.70 -0.15
CA THR A 352 -13.99 10.60 0.59
C THR A 352 -14.14 10.80 2.09
N MET A 353 -15.32 11.18 2.59
CA MET A 353 -15.48 11.52 3.99
C MET A 353 -16.84 11.13 4.59
N VAL A 354 -16.78 10.47 5.74
CA VAL A 354 -17.93 10.16 6.60
C VAL A 354 -17.65 10.51 8.06
N GLU A 355 -18.69 10.88 8.78
CA GLU A 355 -18.62 11.25 10.20
C GLU A 355 -19.67 10.52 11.03
N THR A 356 -19.41 10.29 12.31
CA THR A 356 -20.44 9.71 13.19
C THR A 356 -21.61 10.66 13.39
N SER A 357 -22.85 10.16 13.29
CA SER A 357 -24.03 10.99 13.55
C SER A 357 -24.23 11.36 15.02
N GLU A 358 -23.71 10.54 15.93
CA GLU A 358 -23.68 10.84 17.37
C GLU A 358 -22.56 11.83 17.68
N THR A 359 -22.89 12.86 18.46
CA THR A 359 -21.99 13.98 18.76
C THR A 359 -21.40 13.95 20.18
N SER A 360 -21.56 12.86 20.94
CA SER A 360 -20.93 12.67 22.26
C SER A 360 -21.00 11.23 22.74
N GLY A 361 -20.09 10.87 23.64
CA GLY A 361 -20.15 9.61 24.39
C GLY A 361 -19.63 8.39 23.63
N LEU A 362 -18.86 8.59 22.55
CA LEU A 362 -18.34 7.52 21.72
C LEU A 362 -16.99 7.00 22.22
N THR A 363 -16.81 5.68 22.20
CA THR A 363 -15.49 5.03 22.39
C THR A 363 -15.08 4.22 21.17
N LYS A 364 -16.01 3.99 20.24
CA LYS A 364 -15.79 3.22 19.02
C LYS A 364 -16.63 3.79 17.88
N ALA A 365 -16.12 3.63 16.67
CA ALA A 365 -16.85 3.86 15.43
C ALA A 365 -16.40 2.86 14.37
N GLU A 366 -17.27 2.60 13.40
CA GLU A 366 -17.01 1.69 12.29
C GLU A 366 -17.39 2.38 10.98
N ALA A 367 -16.57 2.23 9.96
CA ALA A 367 -16.85 2.69 8.59
C ALA A 367 -16.46 1.59 7.60
N ILE A 368 -17.11 1.57 6.44
CA ILE A 368 -16.79 0.67 5.34
C ILE A 368 -16.25 1.49 4.17
N VAL A 369 -15.03 1.17 3.75
CA VAL A 369 -14.43 1.67 2.51
C VAL A 369 -14.74 0.65 1.41
N ALA A 370 -15.43 1.07 0.38
CA ALA A 370 -15.71 0.28 -0.81
C ALA A 370 -14.57 0.42 -1.83
N SER A 371 -14.24 -0.68 -2.53
CA SER A 371 -13.32 -0.70 -3.67
C SER A 371 -14.12 -0.84 -4.96
N TYR A 372 -13.67 -0.18 -6.02
CA TYR A 372 -14.29 -0.23 -7.36
C TYR A 372 -13.29 -0.66 -8.45
N ASP A 373 -11.99 -0.71 -8.15
CA ASP A 373 -10.93 -1.06 -9.10
C ASP A 373 -9.99 -2.12 -8.49
N PHE A 374 -9.43 -3.01 -9.31
CA PHE A 374 -8.51 -4.07 -8.87
C PHE A 374 -7.09 -3.57 -8.51
N GLY A 375 -6.72 -2.38 -8.95
CA GLY A 375 -5.49 -1.65 -8.60
C GLY A 375 -5.72 -0.47 -7.65
N GLY A 376 -6.95 -0.27 -7.17
CA GLY A 376 -7.34 0.92 -6.40
C GLY A 376 -6.49 1.18 -5.15
N TYR A 377 -5.89 2.36 -5.05
CA TYR A 377 -5.04 2.74 -3.92
C TYR A 377 -5.40 4.10 -3.33
N GLY A 378 -5.10 4.28 -2.05
CA GLY A 378 -5.32 5.53 -1.33
C GLY A 378 -4.70 5.52 0.06
N LYS A 379 -5.11 6.46 0.91
CA LYS A 379 -4.74 6.52 2.33
C LYS A 379 -5.97 6.80 3.17
N LEU A 380 -6.11 6.11 4.29
CA LEU A 380 -7.18 6.28 5.25
C LEU A 380 -6.67 7.04 6.46
N LYS A 381 -7.37 8.11 6.84
CA LYS A 381 -7.14 8.85 8.07
C LYS A 381 -8.40 8.79 8.93
N VAL A 382 -8.22 8.42 10.19
CA VAL A 382 -9.31 8.37 11.17
C VAL A 382 -8.98 9.34 12.29
N THR A 383 -9.93 10.19 12.68
CA THR A 383 -9.74 11.19 13.73
C THR A 383 -10.90 11.11 14.72
N ALA A 384 -10.61 11.03 16.02
CA ALA A 384 -11.60 11.24 17.06
C ALA A 384 -11.51 12.68 17.58
N GLN A 385 -12.65 13.34 17.76
CA GLN A 385 -12.73 14.64 18.45
C GLN A 385 -13.01 14.39 19.93
N VAL A 386 -12.20 14.94 20.83
CA VAL A 386 -12.38 14.80 22.28
C VAL A 386 -12.24 16.16 22.95
N GLY A 387 -13.35 16.75 23.43
CA GLY A 387 -13.32 18.06 24.07
C GLY A 387 -12.80 19.16 23.15
N GLY A 388 -13.05 19.04 21.84
CA GLY A 388 -12.51 19.93 20.80
C GLY A 388 -11.06 19.66 20.38
N VAL A 389 -10.41 18.62 20.90
CA VAL A 389 -9.05 18.21 20.51
C VAL A 389 -9.11 17.04 19.53
N PRO A 390 -8.48 17.14 18.34
CA PRO A 390 -8.42 16.04 17.39
C PRO A 390 -7.32 15.04 17.79
N ILE A 391 -7.68 13.75 17.85
CA ILE A 391 -6.76 12.63 18.04
C ILE A 391 -6.76 11.79 16.77
N VAL A 392 -5.65 11.83 16.02
CA VAL A 392 -5.46 11.01 14.82
C VAL A 392 -5.13 9.58 15.22
N GLY A 393 -5.76 8.62 14.56
CA GLY A 393 -5.54 7.20 14.80
C GLY A 393 -4.28 6.65 14.15
N TYR A 394 -3.79 5.55 14.71
CA TYR A 394 -2.71 4.76 14.14
C TYR A 394 -3.19 3.33 13.84
N LEU A 395 -2.53 2.67 12.89
CA LEU A 395 -2.82 1.26 12.55
C LEU A 395 -2.40 0.35 13.72
N LYS A 396 -3.29 -0.52 14.20
CA LYS A 396 -3.00 -1.41 15.35
C LYS A 396 -1.73 -2.25 15.24
N THR A 397 -1.37 -2.67 14.02
CA THR A 397 -0.18 -3.48 13.77
C THR A 397 1.10 -2.64 13.66
N ASP A 398 1.04 -1.30 13.72
CA ASP A 398 2.21 -0.43 13.76
C ASP A 398 2.85 -0.48 15.16
N PRO A 399 4.04 -1.09 15.32
CA PRO A 399 4.70 -1.17 16.62
C PRO A 399 5.14 0.20 17.16
N ALA A 400 5.33 1.20 16.27
CA ALA A 400 5.68 2.56 16.67
C ALA A 400 4.46 3.39 17.09
N LYS A 401 3.24 2.87 16.88
CA LYS A 401 1.97 3.56 17.14
C LYS A 401 1.91 4.97 16.53
N THR A 402 2.42 5.13 15.31
CA THR A 402 2.60 6.45 14.69
C THR A 402 1.25 6.98 14.20
N PRO A 403 0.76 8.14 14.70
CA PRO A 403 -0.49 8.74 14.21
C PRO A 403 -0.29 9.29 12.80
N GLN A 404 -0.65 8.51 11.77
CA GLN A 404 -0.48 8.87 10.37
C GLN A 404 -1.53 8.19 9.49
N PRO A 405 -1.81 8.71 8.28
CA PRO A 405 -2.67 8.04 7.32
C PRO A 405 -2.18 6.62 7.00
N ILE A 406 -3.11 5.66 7.03
CA ILE A 406 -2.90 4.24 6.78
C ILE A 406 -3.02 3.99 5.28
N LEU A 407 -2.02 3.34 4.68
CA LEU A 407 -2.03 3.05 3.24
C LEU A 407 -3.08 1.96 2.94
N LEU A 408 -3.95 2.18 1.95
CA LEU A 408 -4.90 1.17 1.44
C LEU A 408 -4.59 0.86 -0.03
N PRO A 409 -4.30 -0.39 -0.43
CA PRO A 409 -4.00 -1.54 0.44
C PRO A 409 -2.70 -1.32 1.23
N LYS A 410 -2.34 -2.30 2.08
CA LYS A 410 -1.00 -2.32 2.68
C LYS A 410 0.05 -2.39 1.57
N ARG A 411 0.98 -1.42 1.60
CA ARG A 411 2.05 -1.28 0.61
C ARG A 411 3.21 -0.44 1.12
N ALA A 412 4.34 -0.50 0.43
CA ALA A 412 5.41 0.48 0.58
C ALA A 412 4.98 1.91 0.20
N LYS A 413 5.55 2.94 0.84
CA LYS A 413 5.21 4.36 0.58
C LYS A 413 5.45 4.82 -0.86
N THR A 414 6.37 4.14 -1.55
CA THR A 414 6.78 4.43 -2.94
C THR A 414 6.09 3.53 -3.96
N SER A 415 5.10 2.74 -3.53
CA SER A 415 4.40 1.77 -4.37
C SER A 415 2.89 1.96 -4.23
N HIS A 416 2.16 1.55 -5.24
CA HIS A 416 0.71 1.45 -5.36
C HIS A 416 0.23 -0.01 -5.31
N ILE A 417 1.14 -0.96 -5.48
CA ILE A 417 0.87 -2.40 -5.48
C ILE A 417 0.83 -2.91 -4.04
N ALA A 418 -0.12 -3.81 -3.74
CA ALA A 418 -0.20 -4.46 -2.43
C ALA A 418 1.04 -5.30 -2.09
N ASP A 419 1.57 -5.14 -0.88
CA ASP A 419 2.73 -5.94 -0.39
C ASP A 419 2.44 -7.44 -0.47
N LYS A 420 1.18 -7.84 -0.21
CA LYS A 420 0.73 -9.23 -0.34
C LYS A 420 0.95 -9.76 -1.75
N TRP A 421 0.50 -9.04 -2.78
CA TRP A 421 0.63 -9.48 -4.16
C TRP A 421 2.09 -9.59 -4.57
N LYS A 422 2.91 -8.58 -4.24
CA LYS A 422 4.36 -8.62 -4.54
C LYS A 422 5.08 -9.78 -3.86
N LYS A 423 4.62 -10.18 -2.68
CA LYS A 423 5.17 -11.33 -1.96
C LYS A 423 4.71 -12.65 -2.58
N ASP A 424 3.42 -12.78 -2.89
CA ASP A 424 2.84 -14.00 -3.45
C ASP A 424 3.40 -14.30 -4.86
N ASN A 425 3.76 -13.27 -5.62
CA ASN A 425 4.42 -13.39 -6.92
C ASN A 425 5.96 -13.32 -6.85
N ASP A 426 6.55 -13.15 -5.66
CA ASP A 426 8.00 -13.10 -5.46
C ASP A 426 8.70 -12.03 -6.34
N VAL A 427 8.16 -10.81 -6.25
CA VAL A 427 8.57 -9.56 -6.94
C VAL A 427 8.65 -8.36 -5.98
N SER A 428 8.90 -8.64 -4.69
CA SER A 428 8.91 -7.62 -3.62
C SER A 428 9.95 -6.51 -3.77
N SER A 429 10.98 -6.72 -4.60
CA SER A 429 12.03 -5.73 -4.86
C SER A 429 11.79 -4.87 -6.10
N LEU A 430 10.81 -5.22 -6.94
CA LEU A 430 10.60 -4.56 -8.22
C LEU A 430 9.78 -3.26 -8.04
N PRO A 431 10.13 -2.18 -8.78
CA PRO A 431 9.31 -0.97 -8.81
C PRO A 431 8.00 -1.23 -9.55
N ASP A 432 7.07 -0.29 -9.49
CA ASP A 432 5.73 -0.47 -10.07
C ASP A 432 5.71 -0.34 -11.59
N ASP A 433 6.74 0.30 -12.17
CA ASP A 433 6.96 0.51 -13.61
C ASP A 433 7.93 -0.52 -14.23
N ASP A 434 8.22 -1.62 -13.54
CA ASP A 434 9.06 -2.71 -14.03
C ASP A 434 8.35 -3.47 -15.17
N ASP A 435 9.05 -3.75 -16.27
CA ASP A 435 8.64 -4.55 -17.44
C ASP A 435 9.92 -5.27 -17.95
N GLU A 436 10.67 -5.87 -17.02
CA GLU A 436 11.98 -6.49 -17.29
C GLU A 436 11.91 -8.03 -17.42
N GLU A 437 10.73 -8.61 -17.63
CA GLU A 437 10.51 -10.04 -17.81
C GLU A 437 11.40 -10.55 -18.95
N ASN A 438 12.13 -11.64 -18.71
CA ASN A 438 13.06 -12.17 -19.71
C ASN A 438 12.81 -13.64 -20.07
N ASP A 439 11.70 -14.23 -19.61
CA ASP A 439 11.29 -15.57 -20.01
C ASP A 439 10.02 -15.51 -20.89
N PRO A 440 10.04 -16.00 -22.14
CA PRO A 440 11.21 -16.45 -22.89
C PRO A 440 12.13 -15.28 -23.30
N GLU A 441 13.43 -15.56 -23.47
CA GLU A 441 14.44 -14.55 -23.83
C GLU A 441 14.14 -13.90 -25.19
N GLY A 442 13.63 -14.68 -26.16
CA GLY A 442 13.23 -14.15 -27.47
C GLY A 442 14.41 -13.57 -28.25
N ASP A 443 14.22 -12.37 -28.82
CA ASP A 443 15.25 -11.63 -29.54
C ASP A 443 16.26 -10.88 -28.64
N GLY A 444 16.13 -11.03 -27.32
CA GLY A 444 16.99 -10.41 -26.31
C GLY A 444 16.43 -9.11 -25.71
N HIS A 445 15.29 -8.61 -26.19
CA HIS A 445 14.55 -7.57 -25.48
C HIS A 445 13.79 -8.15 -24.29
N THR A 446 13.76 -7.42 -23.19
CA THR A 446 12.99 -7.75 -21.99
C THR A 446 11.56 -7.18 -22.07
N GLY A 447 10.70 -7.65 -21.18
CA GLY A 447 9.33 -7.19 -21.04
C GLY A 447 8.39 -7.74 -22.09
N ASP A 448 7.11 -7.57 -21.83
CA ASP A 448 6.02 -7.77 -22.78
C ASP A 448 5.24 -6.48 -23.07
N GLY A 449 5.63 -5.37 -22.47
CA GLY A 449 5.02 -4.06 -22.64
C GLY A 449 4.01 -3.73 -21.54
N LEU A 450 3.90 -4.55 -20.51
CA LEU A 450 3.03 -4.34 -19.35
C LEU A 450 3.89 -4.09 -18.11
N THR A 451 3.62 -2.98 -17.43
CA THR A 451 4.29 -2.71 -16.15
C THR A 451 3.77 -3.60 -15.04
N LEU A 452 4.59 -3.83 -14.01
CA LEU A 452 4.21 -4.57 -12.81
C LEU A 452 2.89 -4.10 -12.17
N TYR A 453 2.59 -2.80 -12.25
CA TYR A 453 1.30 -2.27 -11.78
C TYR A 453 0.12 -2.71 -12.66
N GLU A 454 0.30 -2.75 -13.97
CA GLU A 454 -0.72 -3.20 -14.92
C GLU A 454 -1.00 -4.68 -14.77
N GLU A 455 0.04 -5.48 -14.52
CA GLU A 455 -0.10 -6.89 -14.19
C GLU A 455 -0.84 -7.14 -12.86
N TYR A 456 -0.53 -6.32 -11.85
CA TYR A 456 -1.21 -6.34 -10.55
C TYR A 456 -2.68 -5.93 -10.67
N ARG A 457 -2.96 -4.82 -11.36
CA ARG A 457 -4.31 -4.32 -11.62
C ARG A 457 -5.09 -5.30 -12.51
N GLY A 458 -4.39 -5.99 -13.39
CA GLY A 458 -4.86 -7.12 -14.17
C GLY A 458 -5.83 -6.78 -15.28
N PHE A 459 -6.39 -7.82 -15.90
CA PHE A 459 -7.21 -7.78 -17.09
C PHE A 459 -8.50 -8.59 -16.87
N ALA A 460 -9.51 -8.30 -17.66
CA ALA A 460 -10.70 -9.11 -17.83
C ALA A 460 -10.46 -10.12 -18.96
N GLU A 461 -10.69 -11.40 -18.67
CA GLU A 461 -10.67 -12.48 -19.65
C GLU A 461 -11.90 -13.36 -19.43
N ASN A 462 -12.77 -13.45 -20.44
CA ASN A 462 -13.99 -14.24 -20.39
C ASN A 462 -14.90 -13.90 -19.18
N GLY A 463 -14.97 -12.61 -18.83
CA GLY A 463 -15.73 -12.10 -17.68
C GLY A 463 -15.13 -12.42 -16.30
N GLY A 464 -13.94 -13.01 -16.24
CA GLY A 464 -13.14 -13.20 -15.02
C GLY A 464 -11.99 -12.19 -14.94
N HIS A 465 -11.49 -11.95 -13.72
CA HIS A 465 -10.28 -11.13 -13.52
C HIS A 465 -9.04 -12.01 -13.59
N LEU A 466 -8.03 -11.51 -14.28
CA LEU A 466 -6.76 -12.16 -14.57
C LEU A 466 -5.63 -11.22 -14.14
N GLN A 467 -4.81 -11.65 -13.19
CA GLN A 467 -3.50 -11.05 -12.97
C GLN A 467 -2.48 -11.81 -13.82
N THR A 468 -1.63 -11.09 -14.54
CA THR A 468 -0.57 -11.66 -15.38
C THR A 468 0.65 -12.04 -14.53
N ASP A 469 1.69 -12.62 -15.14
CA ASP A 469 2.85 -13.15 -14.41
C ASP A 469 4.11 -12.35 -14.71
N ALA A 470 4.50 -11.52 -13.73
CA ALA A 470 5.67 -10.65 -13.67
C ALA A 470 7.06 -11.31 -13.85
N LYS A 471 7.10 -12.53 -14.35
CA LYS A 471 8.32 -13.28 -14.66
C LYS A 471 8.31 -13.87 -16.05
N THR A 472 7.15 -13.90 -16.71
CA THR A 472 6.96 -14.50 -18.02
C THR A 472 6.24 -13.56 -18.95
N LYS A 473 6.76 -13.36 -20.15
CA LYS A 473 6.13 -12.51 -21.17
C LYS A 473 4.77 -13.06 -21.56
N ASP A 474 3.77 -12.20 -21.47
CA ASP A 474 2.39 -12.44 -21.82
C ASP A 474 2.08 -12.01 -23.27
N LEU A 475 1.13 -12.70 -23.90
CA LEU A 475 0.61 -12.35 -25.22
C LEU A 475 -0.90 -12.51 -25.23
N PHE A 476 -1.61 -11.45 -25.59
CA PHE A 476 -3.07 -11.46 -25.69
C PHE A 476 -3.53 -11.76 -27.12
N VAL A 477 -4.47 -12.70 -27.25
CA VAL A 477 -5.01 -13.14 -28.54
C VAL A 477 -6.54 -13.20 -28.49
N LEU A 478 -7.22 -12.48 -29.36
CA LEU A 478 -8.65 -12.63 -29.58
C LEU A 478 -8.90 -13.59 -30.76
N ASP A 479 -9.43 -14.78 -30.48
CA ASP A 479 -9.89 -15.71 -31.53
C ASP A 479 -11.36 -15.45 -31.88
N THR A 480 -11.60 -14.82 -33.03
CA THR A 480 -12.98 -14.60 -33.54
C THR A 480 -13.53 -15.79 -34.32
N ILE A 481 -12.70 -16.79 -34.64
CA ILE A 481 -13.08 -17.98 -35.42
C ILE A 481 -13.55 -19.10 -34.49
N GLN A 482 -12.89 -19.28 -33.34
CA GLN A 482 -13.28 -20.19 -32.24
C GLN A 482 -13.45 -21.66 -32.68
N THR A 483 -12.41 -22.24 -33.27
CA THR A 483 -12.41 -23.65 -33.71
C THR A 483 -11.29 -24.45 -33.07
N HIS A 484 -11.39 -25.79 -33.15
CA HIS A 484 -10.32 -26.66 -32.67
C HIS A 484 -8.97 -26.37 -33.33
N ASN A 485 -8.96 -25.95 -34.61
CA ASN A 485 -7.75 -25.61 -35.34
C ASN A 485 -7.10 -24.32 -34.86
N THR A 486 -7.90 -23.26 -34.62
CA THR A 486 -7.36 -22.00 -34.09
C THR A 486 -6.86 -22.17 -32.67
N LEU A 487 -7.61 -22.87 -31.82
CA LEU A 487 -7.16 -23.22 -30.48
C LEU A 487 -5.85 -24.04 -30.51
N ALA A 488 -5.78 -25.09 -31.33
CA ALA A 488 -4.56 -25.91 -31.43
C ALA A 488 -3.35 -25.09 -31.92
N GLY A 489 -3.55 -24.15 -32.84
CA GLY A 489 -2.49 -23.27 -33.33
C GLY A 489 -1.99 -22.28 -32.29
N ILE A 490 -2.90 -21.68 -31.51
CA ILE A 490 -2.59 -20.79 -30.37
C ILE A 490 -1.79 -21.55 -29.31
N LEU A 491 -2.28 -22.72 -28.89
CA LEU A 491 -1.62 -23.55 -27.88
C LEU A 491 -0.25 -24.04 -28.35
N ASN A 492 -0.10 -24.35 -29.64
CA ASN A 492 1.19 -24.74 -30.19
C ASN A 492 2.18 -23.57 -30.23
N LEU A 493 1.74 -22.35 -30.55
CA LEU A 493 2.60 -21.17 -30.41
C LEU A 493 3.05 -21.03 -28.96
N ALA A 494 2.12 -20.99 -28.00
CA ALA A 494 2.42 -20.85 -26.58
C ALA A 494 3.45 -21.88 -26.09
N TRP A 495 3.24 -23.15 -26.44
CA TRP A 495 4.14 -24.25 -26.06
C TRP A 495 5.55 -24.10 -26.66
N GLN A 496 5.63 -23.72 -27.94
CA GLN A 496 6.90 -23.69 -28.67
C GLN A 496 7.69 -22.39 -28.43
N SER A 497 7.01 -21.29 -28.14
CA SER A 497 7.63 -20.01 -27.78
C SER A 497 8.07 -19.98 -26.32
N GLY A 498 7.24 -20.54 -25.43
CA GLY A 498 7.33 -20.34 -23.99
C GLY A 498 6.56 -19.11 -23.49
N LEU A 499 5.89 -18.38 -24.39
CA LEU A 499 5.02 -17.25 -24.02
C LEU A 499 3.80 -17.74 -23.26
N LYS A 500 3.33 -16.92 -22.32
CA LYS A 500 2.03 -17.12 -21.69
C LYS A 500 0.95 -16.45 -22.53
N VAL A 501 0.23 -17.26 -23.30
CA VAL A 501 -0.78 -16.75 -24.25
C VAL A 501 -2.16 -16.74 -23.62
N HIS A 502 -2.76 -15.56 -23.47
CA HIS A 502 -4.14 -15.34 -23.01
C HIS A 502 -5.07 -15.26 -24.22
N TYR A 503 -5.95 -16.25 -24.38
CA TYR A 503 -6.70 -16.45 -25.61
C TYR A 503 -8.22 -16.57 -25.42
N GLN A 504 -8.72 -16.42 -24.19
CA GLN A 504 -10.15 -16.52 -23.90
C GLN A 504 -10.83 -15.14 -23.91
N LEU A 505 -10.21 -14.14 -24.54
CA LEU A 505 -10.76 -12.80 -24.67
C LEU A 505 -12.08 -12.79 -25.44
N THR A 506 -12.97 -11.88 -25.04
CA THR A 506 -14.15 -11.47 -25.79
C THR A 506 -13.91 -10.16 -26.54
N THR A 507 -14.79 -9.82 -27.49
CA THR A 507 -14.66 -8.59 -28.29
C THR A 507 -14.79 -7.30 -27.49
N ASN A 508 -15.18 -7.36 -26.22
CA ASN A 508 -15.31 -6.19 -25.34
C ASN A 508 -14.13 -6.05 -24.37
N GLU A 509 -13.22 -7.03 -24.34
CA GLU A 509 -12.04 -7.09 -23.45
C GLU A 509 -10.74 -6.74 -24.20
N ILE A 510 -10.86 -6.26 -25.43
CA ILE A 510 -9.77 -5.72 -26.25
C ILE A 510 -10.37 -4.65 -27.15
N ASP A 511 -9.63 -3.56 -27.42
CA ASP A 511 -10.08 -2.59 -28.42
C ASP A 511 -10.01 -3.24 -29.81
N THR A 512 -11.13 -3.65 -30.40
CA THR A 512 -11.08 -4.32 -31.72
C THR A 512 -10.67 -3.42 -32.89
N THR A 513 -10.59 -2.10 -32.70
CA THR A 513 -10.15 -1.15 -33.73
C THR A 513 -8.63 -1.05 -33.72
N ASP A 514 -8.08 -0.66 -32.58
CA ASP A 514 -6.64 -0.42 -32.45
C ASP A 514 -5.88 -1.66 -31.97
N ARG A 515 -6.55 -2.61 -31.32
CA ARG A 515 -6.04 -3.85 -30.66
C ARG A 515 -5.35 -3.63 -29.33
N LEU A 516 -5.49 -2.44 -28.76
CA LEU A 516 -4.98 -2.15 -27.43
C LEU A 516 -5.59 -3.12 -26.42
N ILE A 517 -4.75 -3.72 -25.59
CA ILE A 517 -5.18 -4.53 -24.45
C ILE A 517 -5.24 -3.68 -23.18
N ASP A 518 -4.37 -2.69 -23.03
CA ASP A 518 -4.24 -1.80 -21.87
C ASP A 518 -5.01 -0.47 -22.05
N PHE A 519 -6.12 -0.47 -22.80
CA PHE A 519 -6.79 0.77 -23.20
C PHE A 519 -7.38 1.60 -22.04
N ASN A 520 -7.44 1.03 -20.84
CA ASN A 520 -7.81 1.67 -19.57
C ASN A 520 -6.59 1.95 -18.65
N GLY A 521 -5.37 1.84 -19.18
CA GLY A 521 -4.14 2.21 -18.49
C GLY A 521 -3.92 3.73 -18.42
N SER A 522 -3.23 4.18 -17.38
CA SER A 522 -2.87 5.59 -17.16
C SER A 522 -1.36 5.88 -17.25
N GLY A 523 -0.53 4.84 -17.44
CA GLY A 523 0.92 4.90 -17.67
C GLY A 523 1.49 3.49 -17.89
N GLY A 524 2.56 3.36 -18.70
CA GLY A 524 3.19 2.05 -19.00
C GLY A 524 3.64 1.90 -20.45
N GLY A 525 2.91 2.53 -21.38
CA GLY A 525 3.13 2.34 -22.81
C GLY A 525 1.79 2.13 -23.49
N THR A 526 1.79 1.57 -24.68
CA THR A 526 0.57 1.02 -25.28
C THR A 526 0.89 -0.38 -25.75
N GLN A 527 0.13 -1.36 -25.30
CA GLN A 527 0.36 -2.75 -25.64
C GLN A 527 -0.80 -3.31 -26.47
N HIS A 528 -0.46 -4.03 -27.54
CA HIS A 528 -1.45 -4.60 -28.46
C HIS A 528 -1.59 -6.11 -28.30
N GLY A 529 -2.82 -6.59 -28.46
CA GLY A 529 -3.11 -8.00 -28.70
C GLY A 529 -3.15 -8.34 -30.20
N LEU A 530 -3.22 -9.63 -30.52
CA LEU A 530 -3.44 -10.14 -31.88
C LEU A 530 -4.89 -10.58 -32.04
N ILE A 531 -5.54 -10.19 -33.15
CA ILE A 531 -6.91 -10.61 -33.47
C ILE A 531 -6.88 -11.58 -34.64
N ILE A 532 -7.34 -12.82 -34.42
CA ILE A 532 -7.50 -13.83 -35.46
C ILE A 532 -8.86 -13.66 -36.11
N VAL A 533 -8.90 -13.52 -37.44
CA VAL A 533 -10.15 -13.38 -38.21
C VAL A 533 -10.20 -14.33 -39.40
N LEU A 534 -11.42 -14.72 -39.78
CA LEU A 534 -11.66 -15.41 -41.04
C LEU A 534 -11.67 -14.39 -42.19
N ALA A 535 -10.89 -14.60 -43.24
CA ALA A 535 -10.75 -13.67 -44.37
C ALA A 535 -10.74 -14.39 -45.74
N SER A 536 -11.25 -13.71 -46.76
CA SER A 536 -11.13 -14.13 -48.16
C SER A 536 -9.82 -13.60 -48.74
N LEU A 537 -8.80 -14.45 -48.82
CA LEU A 537 -7.43 -14.08 -49.20
C LEU A 537 -7.14 -14.20 -50.72
N GLY A 538 -8.18 -14.05 -51.57
CA GLY A 538 -8.05 -14.08 -53.03
C GLY A 538 -7.75 -15.47 -53.61
N THR A 539 -7.47 -15.53 -54.93
CA THR A 539 -7.33 -16.78 -55.72
C THR A 539 -5.94 -17.43 -55.65
N ASN A 540 -5.01 -16.90 -54.86
CA ASN A 540 -3.60 -17.29 -54.86
C ASN A 540 -3.26 -18.42 -53.88
N ASN A 541 -4.25 -19.19 -53.41
CA ASN A 541 -4.06 -20.31 -52.47
C ASN A 541 -3.32 -19.95 -51.16
N VAL A 542 -3.40 -18.69 -50.72
CA VAL A 542 -2.85 -18.23 -49.43
C VAL A 542 -3.68 -18.82 -48.29
N SER A 543 -3.00 -19.44 -47.33
CA SER A 543 -3.61 -20.17 -46.21
C SER A 543 -3.90 -19.27 -45.01
N GLY A 544 -3.02 -18.30 -44.79
CA GLY A 544 -3.11 -17.28 -43.77
C GLY A 544 -2.18 -16.11 -44.12
N HIS A 545 -2.35 -15.00 -43.43
CA HIS A 545 -1.49 -13.83 -43.54
C HIS A 545 -1.59 -12.95 -42.29
N ALA A 546 -0.47 -12.69 -41.62
CA ALA A 546 -0.34 -11.64 -40.62
C ALA A 546 -0.35 -10.27 -41.32
N GLU A 547 -1.55 -9.71 -41.52
CA GLU A 547 -1.74 -8.46 -42.25
C GLU A 547 -1.10 -7.30 -41.47
N PRO A 548 -0.25 -6.46 -42.11
CA PRO A 548 0.37 -5.33 -41.45
C PRO A 548 -0.65 -4.22 -41.15
N ALA A 549 -0.42 -3.51 -40.05
CA ALA A 549 -1.09 -2.24 -39.78
C ALA A 549 -0.63 -1.16 -40.79
N PRO A 550 -1.45 -0.14 -41.08
CA PRO A 550 -1.04 0.95 -41.96
C PRO A 550 0.29 1.58 -41.52
N GLY A 551 1.25 1.69 -42.45
CA GLY A 551 2.59 2.22 -42.16
C GLY A 551 3.64 1.17 -41.82
N TYR A 552 3.23 -0.10 -41.64
CA TYR A 552 4.11 -1.24 -41.36
C TYR A 552 4.13 -2.24 -42.53
N GLU A 553 3.82 -1.80 -43.75
CA GLU A 553 3.84 -2.67 -44.93
C GLU A 553 5.25 -3.23 -45.18
N GLY A 554 5.38 -4.56 -45.13
CA GLY A 554 6.66 -5.25 -45.27
C GLY A 554 7.51 -5.30 -44.00
N ALA A 555 7.02 -4.74 -42.89
CA ALA A 555 7.60 -4.91 -41.57
C ALA A 555 7.02 -6.15 -40.88
N ASN A 556 7.88 -6.86 -40.15
CA ASN A 556 7.49 -7.99 -39.33
C ASN A 556 8.07 -7.80 -37.94
N SER A 557 7.28 -7.16 -37.08
CA SER A 557 7.64 -6.69 -35.75
C SER A 557 6.61 -7.22 -34.73
N THR A 558 6.48 -6.54 -33.61
CA THR A 558 5.64 -6.84 -32.45
C THR A 558 4.14 -6.73 -32.80
N PRO A 559 3.22 -7.12 -31.88
CA PRO A 559 1.78 -7.12 -32.13
C PRO A 559 1.22 -5.79 -32.66
N GLY A 560 1.76 -4.65 -32.21
CA GLY A 560 1.39 -3.32 -32.67
C GLY A 560 1.59 -3.10 -34.18
N SER A 561 2.48 -3.86 -34.82
CA SER A 561 2.73 -3.76 -36.27
C SER A 561 1.68 -4.46 -37.14
N LYS A 562 0.75 -5.21 -36.55
CA LYS A 562 -0.22 -6.04 -37.29
C LYS A 562 -1.62 -5.46 -37.23
N ALA A 563 -2.35 -5.44 -38.33
CA ALA A 563 -3.78 -5.10 -38.31
C ALA A 563 -4.64 -6.26 -37.80
N ARG A 564 -4.28 -7.50 -38.19
CA ARG A 564 -4.97 -8.75 -37.81
C ARG A 564 -4.21 -9.98 -38.32
N ILE A 565 -4.52 -11.12 -37.73
CA ILE A 565 -4.09 -12.43 -38.20
C ILE A 565 -5.22 -13.03 -39.06
N ALA A 566 -5.07 -12.96 -40.38
CA ALA A 566 -6.10 -13.38 -41.31
C ALA A 566 -5.93 -14.86 -41.70
N ILE A 567 -6.95 -15.68 -41.47
CA ILE A 567 -6.97 -17.09 -41.84
C ILE A 567 -7.95 -17.30 -43.00
N SER A 568 -7.53 -18.03 -44.03
CA SER A 568 -8.28 -18.19 -45.27
C SER A 568 -9.62 -18.91 -45.07
N SER A 569 -10.70 -18.34 -45.61
CA SER A 569 -12.03 -18.96 -45.64
C SER A 569 -12.20 -20.06 -46.70
N ASN A 570 -11.16 -20.36 -47.49
CA ASN A 570 -11.25 -21.35 -48.57
C ASN A 570 -11.37 -22.79 -48.01
N ILE A 571 -12.37 -23.52 -48.52
CA ILE A 571 -12.87 -24.80 -48.00
C ILE A 571 -11.84 -25.94 -48.12
N ASP A 572 -10.85 -25.86 -49.02
CA ASP A 572 -9.78 -26.86 -49.12
C ASP A 572 -8.78 -26.83 -47.93
N TYR A 573 -8.84 -25.78 -47.10
CA TYR A 573 -7.99 -25.59 -45.91
C TYR A 573 -8.77 -25.65 -44.60
N PHE A 574 -10.08 -25.56 -44.64
CA PHE A 574 -10.97 -25.63 -43.50
C PHE A 574 -12.00 -26.71 -43.82
N ASP A 575 -11.76 -27.94 -43.37
CA ASP A 575 -12.78 -28.99 -43.44
C ASP A 575 -13.61 -28.96 -42.13
N PRO A 576 -14.81 -28.34 -42.11
CA PRO A 576 -15.72 -28.43 -40.97
C PRO A 576 -16.39 -29.82 -40.85
N GLY A 577 -16.07 -30.78 -41.72
CA GLY A 577 -16.85 -31.99 -41.99
C GLY A 577 -16.29 -33.32 -41.50
N TYR A 578 -15.16 -33.39 -40.79
CA TYR A 578 -14.78 -34.65 -40.13
C TYR A 578 -15.68 -34.90 -38.92
N SER A 579 -16.70 -35.73 -39.15
CA SER A 579 -17.55 -36.33 -38.11
C SER A 579 -16.68 -37.01 -37.05
N LEU A 580 -16.90 -36.63 -35.78
CA LEU A 580 -16.32 -37.20 -34.55
C LEU A 580 -16.79 -38.65 -34.27
N SER A 581 -16.90 -39.48 -35.29
CA SER A 581 -17.22 -40.90 -35.16
C SER A 581 -15.98 -41.72 -35.45
N ASP A 582 -15.51 -42.39 -34.39
CA ASP A 582 -14.61 -43.54 -34.38
C ASP A 582 -13.11 -43.27 -34.13
N ARG A 583 -12.77 -43.18 -32.83
CA ARG A 583 -11.65 -43.88 -32.15
C ARG A 583 -10.24 -43.92 -32.78
N GLU A 584 -9.87 -43.01 -33.66
CA GLU A 584 -8.47 -42.72 -34.00
C GLU A 584 -7.95 -41.57 -33.10
N PRO A 585 -6.67 -41.56 -32.69
CA PRO A 585 -6.09 -40.44 -31.98
C PRO A 585 -6.27 -39.16 -32.82
N ILE A 586 -6.85 -38.12 -32.22
CA ILE A 586 -7.03 -36.82 -32.85
C ILE A 586 -5.64 -36.30 -33.25
N ASP A 587 -5.38 -36.15 -34.54
CA ASP A 587 -4.24 -35.36 -35.02
C ASP A 587 -4.57 -33.89 -34.73
N LEU A 588 -4.21 -33.44 -33.52
CA LEU A 588 -4.44 -32.07 -33.07
C LEU A 588 -3.69 -31.05 -33.92
N MET A 589 -2.70 -31.48 -34.73
CA MET A 589 -1.85 -30.58 -35.50
C MET A 589 -2.09 -30.70 -37.01
N THR A 590 -3.27 -30.21 -37.40
CA THR A 590 -3.71 -30.14 -38.79
C THR A 590 -2.93 -29.09 -39.59
N ARG A 591 -3.22 -29.01 -40.88
CA ARG A 591 -2.66 -27.96 -41.75
C ARG A 591 -3.05 -26.57 -41.23
N SER A 592 -4.30 -26.41 -40.84
CA SER A 592 -4.91 -25.16 -40.44
C SER A 592 -4.36 -24.68 -39.10
N SER A 593 -4.15 -25.58 -38.13
CA SER A 593 -3.54 -25.22 -36.85
C SER A 593 -2.09 -24.77 -37.01
N THR A 594 -1.30 -25.44 -37.88
CA THR A 594 0.08 -24.97 -38.17
C THR A 594 0.12 -23.61 -38.85
N THR A 595 -0.84 -23.32 -39.74
CA THR A 595 -0.98 -21.98 -40.33
C THR A 595 -1.26 -20.95 -39.24
N VAL A 596 -2.14 -21.25 -38.28
CA VAL A 596 -2.43 -20.32 -37.18
C VAL A 596 -1.18 -20.05 -36.34
N SER A 597 -0.41 -21.08 -35.97
CA SER A 597 0.88 -20.87 -35.25
C SER A 597 1.86 -20.02 -36.06
N HIS A 598 1.93 -20.27 -37.38
CA HIS A 598 2.81 -19.56 -38.30
C HIS A 598 2.48 -18.06 -38.37
N GLU A 599 1.20 -17.72 -38.60
CA GLU A 599 0.80 -16.32 -38.71
C GLU A 599 0.85 -15.59 -37.36
N LEU A 600 0.55 -16.27 -36.25
CA LEU A 600 0.73 -15.66 -34.93
C LEU A 600 2.20 -15.37 -34.63
N ALA A 601 3.13 -16.25 -35.03
CA ALA A 601 4.56 -16.00 -34.86
C ALA A 601 5.05 -14.78 -35.67
N HIS A 602 4.49 -14.54 -36.87
CA HIS A 602 4.71 -13.28 -37.58
C HIS A 602 4.21 -12.06 -36.78
N GLY A 603 3.14 -12.20 -35.99
CA GLY A 603 2.70 -11.17 -35.05
C GLY A 603 3.66 -10.89 -33.90
N CYS A 604 4.73 -11.68 -33.75
CA CYS A 604 5.71 -11.57 -32.68
C CYS A 604 7.14 -11.46 -33.23
N SER A 605 7.34 -10.71 -34.32
CA SER A 605 8.63 -10.47 -34.99
C SER A 605 9.33 -11.68 -35.62
N VAL A 606 8.69 -12.86 -35.70
CA VAL A 606 9.33 -14.07 -36.23
C VAL A 606 9.21 -14.12 -37.75
N TRP A 607 10.34 -14.22 -38.45
CA TRP A 607 10.39 -14.32 -39.91
C TRP A 607 10.49 -15.77 -40.41
N HIS A 608 10.18 -15.94 -41.70
CA HIS A 608 10.48 -17.16 -42.43
C HIS A 608 11.97 -17.53 -42.37
N HIS A 609 12.31 -18.78 -42.68
CA HIS A 609 13.71 -19.22 -42.74
C HIS A 609 14.53 -18.59 -43.90
N GLY A 610 13.91 -17.87 -44.82
CA GLY A 610 14.54 -17.17 -45.95
C GLY A 610 13.47 -16.70 -46.94
N ASP A 611 13.81 -15.82 -47.88
CA ASP A 611 12.83 -15.25 -48.84
C ASP A 611 13.34 -15.33 -50.31
N ARG A 612 14.40 -16.10 -50.56
CA ARG A 612 15.03 -16.16 -51.90
C ARG A 612 14.17 -16.85 -52.95
N ASP A 613 13.35 -17.80 -52.53
CA ASP A 613 12.31 -18.46 -53.31
C ASP A 613 10.95 -17.85 -52.96
N ASN A 614 10.78 -16.54 -53.21
CA ASN A 614 9.47 -15.88 -53.13
C ASN A 614 8.39 -16.80 -53.71
N ILE A 615 7.23 -16.92 -53.05
CA ILE A 615 6.15 -17.87 -53.41
C ILE A 615 5.53 -17.49 -54.77
N HIS A 616 6.26 -17.73 -55.84
CA HIS A 616 5.86 -17.54 -57.21
C HIS A 616 6.12 -18.87 -57.87
N GLY A 617 5.09 -19.70 -57.94
CA GLY A 617 5.20 -20.93 -58.71
C GLY A 617 5.76 -20.60 -60.09
N VAL A 618 6.78 -21.33 -60.52
CA VAL A 618 7.45 -21.13 -61.79
C VAL A 618 6.77 -22.00 -62.83
N LEU A 619 6.37 -21.39 -63.95
CA LEU A 619 5.79 -22.14 -65.06
C LEU A 619 6.85 -23.03 -65.70
N TRP A 620 6.66 -24.34 -65.60
CA TRP A 620 7.42 -25.30 -66.38
C TRP A 620 6.70 -25.56 -67.69
N THR A 621 7.38 -25.33 -68.81
CA THR A 621 6.83 -25.54 -70.15
C THR A 621 7.38 -26.83 -70.75
N VAL A 622 6.49 -27.75 -71.14
CA VAL A 622 6.85 -28.98 -71.83
C VAL A 622 6.78 -28.78 -73.33
N VAL A 623 7.89 -29.01 -74.02
CA VAL A 623 7.97 -28.97 -75.49
C VAL A 623 8.20 -30.40 -76.00
N ASN A 624 7.34 -30.84 -76.93
CA ASN A 624 7.52 -32.10 -77.64
C ASN A 624 8.45 -31.88 -78.83
N ASN A 625 9.55 -32.61 -78.89
CA ASN A 625 10.47 -32.60 -80.03
C ASN A 625 9.91 -33.46 -81.17
N PRO A 626 10.33 -33.23 -82.43
CA PRO A 626 9.90 -34.03 -83.59
C PRO A 626 10.22 -35.53 -83.49
N ASP A 627 11.20 -35.91 -82.68
CA ASP A 627 11.60 -37.30 -82.41
C ASP A 627 10.75 -37.99 -81.34
N GLY A 628 9.73 -37.30 -80.80
CA GLY A 628 8.85 -37.80 -79.74
C GLY A 628 9.41 -37.65 -78.31
N SER A 629 10.63 -37.13 -78.15
CA SER A 629 11.18 -36.79 -76.83
C SER A 629 10.55 -35.50 -76.28
N ARG A 630 10.55 -35.35 -74.95
CA ARG A 630 10.05 -34.15 -74.27
C ARG A 630 11.19 -33.39 -73.64
N ARG A 631 11.14 -32.06 -73.72
CA ARG A 631 12.07 -31.16 -73.03
C ARG A 631 11.29 -30.20 -72.15
N VAL A 632 11.74 -30.05 -70.91
CA VAL A 632 11.12 -29.17 -69.92
C VAL A 632 11.94 -27.88 -69.86
N PHE A 633 11.24 -26.74 -69.84
CA PHE A 633 11.84 -25.43 -69.72
C PHE A 633 11.31 -24.70 -68.49
N GLU A 634 12.21 -24.11 -67.71
CA GLU A 634 11.91 -23.22 -66.60
C GLU A 634 12.46 -21.83 -66.96
N ALA A 635 11.61 -20.80 -67.01
CA ALA A 635 12.00 -19.44 -67.40
C ALA A 635 12.86 -19.35 -68.70
N GLY A 636 12.59 -20.26 -69.66
CA GLY A 636 13.33 -20.34 -70.93
C GLY A 636 14.63 -21.15 -70.89
N MET A 637 15.08 -21.59 -69.71
CA MET A 637 16.21 -22.51 -69.55
C MET A 637 15.74 -23.96 -69.65
N ALA A 638 16.42 -24.78 -70.44
CA ALA A 638 16.14 -26.21 -70.49
C ALA A 638 16.63 -26.90 -69.21
N ILE A 639 15.74 -27.62 -68.53
CA ILE A 639 16.03 -28.31 -67.28
C ILE A 639 15.91 -29.84 -67.40
N THR A 640 16.64 -30.54 -66.54
CA THR A 640 16.50 -31.98 -66.30
C THR A 640 15.84 -32.19 -64.95
N VAL A 641 14.76 -32.97 -64.90
CA VAL A 641 14.06 -33.28 -63.65
C VAL A 641 14.37 -34.72 -63.24
N LEU A 642 14.85 -34.90 -62.02
CA LEU A 642 15.22 -36.19 -61.44
C LEU A 642 14.39 -36.44 -60.18
N ASN A 643 14.10 -37.69 -59.85
CA ASN A 643 13.66 -38.05 -58.51
C ASN A 643 14.84 -37.93 -57.54
N GLU A 644 14.54 -37.88 -56.24
CA GLU A 644 15.55 -37.85 -55.17
C GLU A 644 16.51 -39.07 -55.16
N ASN A 645 16.16 -40.19 -55.81
CA ASN A 645 17.08 -41.33 -56.00
C ASN A 645 17.99 -41.19 -57.25
N GLY A 646 17.93 -40.06 -57.96
CA GLY A 646 18.70 -39.78 -59.18
C GLY A 646 18.10 -40.34 -60.47
N SER A 647 16.96 -41.06 -60.43
CA SER A 647 16.29 -41.53 -61.64
C SER A 647 15.55 -40.39 -62.36
N PRO A 648 15.43 -40.42 -63.70
CA PRO A 648 14.65 -39.40 -64.42
C PRO A 648 13.20 -39.32 -63.95
N HIS A 649 12.68 -38.10 -63.75
CA HIS A 649 11.27 -37.84 -63.44
C HIS A 649 10.58 -37.22 -64.66
N ALA A 650 9.44 -37.79 -65.08
CA ALA A 650 8.76 -37.39 -66.30
C ALA A 650 7.71 -36.30 -66.05
N ILE A 651 7.98 -35.08 -66.52
CA ILE A 651 6.97 -34.01 -66.57
C ILE A 651 6.25 -34.07 -67.92
N THR A 652 4.94 -34.32 -67.89
CA THR A 652 4.13 -34.59 -69.07
C THR A 652 3.25 -33.42 -69.50
N VAL A 653 3.02 -32.47 -68.60
CA VAL A 653 2.15 -31.30 -68.82
C VAL A 653 2.86 -30.03 -68.37
N SER A 654 2.65 -28.95 -69.11
CA SER A 654 3.08 -27.62 -68.67
C SER A 654 2.24 -27.20 -67.47
N THR A 655 2.88 -26.88 -66.35
CA THR A 655 2.21 -26.50 -65.11
C THR A 655 3.09 -25.59 -64.28
N THR A 656 2.45 -24.82 -63.41
CA THR A 656 3.12 -23.99 -62.42
C THR A 656 3.61 -24.88 -61.27
N ASN A 657 4.90 -24.82 -60.96
CA ASN A 657 5.52 -25.61 -59.89
C ASN A 657 6.23 -24.71 -58.88
N TYR A 658 6.09 -25.00 -57.59
CA TYR A 658 6.90 -24.36 -56.56
C TYR A 658 8.29 -25.01 -56.55
N VAL A 659 9.31 -24.21 -56.82
CA VAL A 659 10.70 -24.66 -56.82
C VAL A 659 11.41 -23.99 -55.66
N GLY A 660 11.79 -24.77 -54.65
CA GLY A 660 12.51 -24.25 -53.50
C GLY A 660 13.99 -24.07 -53.82
N LEU A 661 14.60 -23.07 -53.17
CA LEU A 661 15.99 -22.70 -53.38
C LEU A 661 16.79 -22.84 -52.10
N GLU A 662 18.11 -22.94 -52.25
CA GLU A 662 19.02 -22.85 -51.12
C GLU A 662 18.85 -21.51 -50.40
N HIS A 663 18.72 -21.57 -49.07
CA HIS A 663 18.40 -20.42 -48.22
C HIS A 663 17.04 -19.76 -48.51
N GLY A 664 16.10 -20.52 -49.07
CA GLY A 664 14.72 -20.11 -49.26
C GLY A 664 13.82 -20.31 -48.03
N GLN A 665 12.52 -20.06 -48.18
CA GLN A 665 11.44 -20.27 -47.21
C GLN A 665 11.36 -21.74 -46.74
N HIS A 666 11.86 -22.67 -47.55
CA HIS A 666 11.89 -24.11 -47.24
C HIS A 666 13.19 -24.56 -46.52
N SER A 667 14.16 -23.66 -46.31
CA SER A 667 15.46 -23.97 -45.70
C SER A 667 15.43 -24.10 -44.18
N GLY A 668 16.56 -24.40 -43.54
CA GLY A 668 16.70 -24.49 -42.09
C GLY A 668 16.11 -25.75 -41.47
N VAL A 669 15.77 -25.68 -40.18
CA VAL A 669 15.27 -26.82 -39.38
C VAL A 669 13.95 -27.34 -39.96
N GLU A 670 13.91 -28.62 -40.34
CA GLU A 670 12.80 -29.21 -41.09
C GLU A 670 11.48 -29.28 -40.31
N SER A 671 11.55 -29.39 -38.97
CA SER A 671 10.39 -29.46 -38.10
C SER A 671 9.84 -28.09 -37.70
N CYS A 672 10.43 -26.98 -38.15
CA CYS A 672 9.95 -25.65 -37.80
C CYS A 672 8.68 -25.27 -38.57
N PHE A 673 7.63 -24.77 -37.90
CA PHE A 673 6.44 -24.29 -38.62
C PHE A 673 6.67 -22.98 -39.39
N MET A 674 7.77 -22.26 -39.14
CA MET A 674 8.19 -21.10 -39.96
C MET A 674 8.88 -21.49 -41.27
N ARG A 675 9.12 -22.79 -41.48
CA ARG A 675 9.61 -23.36 -42.73
C ARG A 675 8.41 -23.77 -43.59
N TYR A 676 8.38 -23.32 -44.84
CA TYR A 676 7.38 -23.79 -45.79
C TYR A 676 7.58 -25.24 -46.23
N TYR A 677 6.46 -25.85 -46.62
CA TYR A 677 6.36 -27.26 -47.01
C TYR A 677 5.59 -27.41 -48.34
N VAL A 678 5.68 -26.42 -49.24
CA VAL A 678 4.87 -26.38 -50.48
C VAL A 678 5.65 -26.60 -51.76
N ALA A 679 6.97 -26.76 -51.69
CA ALA A 679 7.82 -27.02 -52.85
C ALA A 679 7.49 -28.37 -53.52
N HIS A 680 7.39 -28.35 -54.86
CA HIS A 680 7.26 -29.54 -55.70
C HIS A 680 8.63 -30.06 -56.19
N ALA A 681 9.64 -29.18 -56.22
CA ALA A 681 11.00 -29.52 -56.62
C ALA A 681 12.02 -28.57 -55.98
N TYR A 682 13.30 -28.91 -56.05
CA TYR A 682 14.41 -28.04 -55.63
C TYR A 682 15.56 -28.03 -56.62
N GLU A 683 16.32 -26.93 -56.65
CA GLU A 683 17.48 -26.78 -57.51
C GLU A 683 18.69 -27.59 -57.03
N SER A 684 19.37 -28.25 -57.97
CA SER A 684 20.62 -28.96 -57.68
C SER A 684 21.74 -27.97 -57.36
N ILE A 685 22.45 -28.19 -56.25
CA ILE A 685 23.55 -27.32 -55.79
C ILE A 685 24.74 -27.39 -56.77
N ASP A 686 24.96 -28.57 -57.37
CA ASP A 686 26.06 -28.80 -58.31
C ASP A 686 25.76 -28.36 -59.76
N ASN A 687 24.48 -28.14 -60.11
CA ASN A 687 24.08 -27.88 -61.49
C ASN A 687 22.72 -27.19 -61.56
N SER A 688 22.73 -25.88 -61.83
CA SER A 688 21.52 -25.05 -61.92
C SER A 688 20.53 -25.46 -63.02
N SER A 689 20.89 -26.33 -63.96
CA SER A 689 19.97 -26.89 -64.96
C SER A 689 19.28 -28.19 -64.51
N VAL A 690 19.52 -28.65 -63.28
CA VAL A 690 18.91 -29.85 -62.70
C VAL A 690 17.93 -29.47 -61.59
N ARG A 691 16.77 -30.14 -61.58
CA ARG A 691 15.77 -30.06 -60.52
C ARG A 691 15.55 -31.45 -59.93
N TYR A 692 15.45 -31.55 -58.62
CA TYR A 692 15.03 -32.77 -57.93
C TYR A 692 13.56 -32.65 -57.55
N TRP A 693 12.74 -33.60 -58.01
CA TRP A 693 11.33 -33.71 -57.71
C TRP A 693 11.10 -34.16 -56.27
N VAL A 694 10.16 -33.50 -55.60
CA VAL A 694 9.76 -33.78 -54.22
C VAL A 694 8.38 -34.42 -54.22
N ASP A 695 8.32 -35.70 -53.88
CA ASP A 695 7.03 -36.42 -53.78
C ASP A 695 6.16 -35.91 -52.61
N LYS A 696 6.80 -35.55 -51.50
CA LYS A 696 6.15 -35.01 -50.32
C LYS A 696 7.09 -34.13 -49.51
N GLU A 697 6.59 -32.98 -49.09
CA GLU A 697 7.24 -32.11 -48.12
C GLU A 697 6.85 -32.46 -46.68
N ILE A 698 7.78 -32.20 -45.76
CA ILE A 698 7.59 -32.42 -44.32
C ILE A 698 6.95 -31.16 -43.73
N ARG A 699 5.85 -31.33 -43.00
CA ARG A 699 5.23 -30.24 -42.24
C ARG A 699 5.93 -30.10 -40.89
N GLY A 700 6.32 -28.87 -40.55
CA GLY A 700 6.86 -28.53 -39.25
C GLY A 700 5.79 -28.21 -38.22
N TYR A 701 6.08 -28.50 -36.95
CA TYR A 701 5.22 -28.30 -35.80
C TYR A 701 5.92 -27.55 -34.65
N ASP A 702 7.25 -27.44 -34.70
CA ASP A 702 8.07 -26.83 -33.66
C ASP A 702 8.45 -25.38 -34.00
N LEU A 703 9.00 -24.65 -33.04
CA LEU A 703 9.67 -23.38 -33.28
C LEU A 703 11.18 -23.54 -33.08
N CYS A 704 11.96 -23.37 -34.14
CA CYS A 704 13.37 -23.74 -34.10
C CYS A 704 14.24 -22.80 -33.24
N THR A 705 15.31 -23.35 -32.67
CA THR A 705 16.37 -22.62 -31.93
C THR A 705 17.70 -22.58 -32.68
N SER A 706 17.69 -23.00 -33.95
CA SER A 706 18.88 -23.07 -34.79
C SER A 706 18.56 -22.64 -36.21
N ARG A 707 19.56 -22.07 -36.87
CA ARG A 707 19.51 -21.78 -38.31
C ARG A 707 19.94 -22.96 -39.18
N LEU A 708 20.66 -23.92 -38.60
CA LEU A 708 21.25 -25.02 -39.35
C LEU A 708 20.17 -25.95 -39.89
N GLY A 709 20.32 -26.35 -41.14
CA GLY A 709 19.43 -27.32 -41.78
C GLY A 709 19.47 -28.66 -41.07
N THR A 710 18.32 -29.32 -40.93
CA THR A 710 18.20 -30.66 -40.32
C THR A 710 17.47 -31.61 -41.25
N GLY A 711 17.66 -32.91 -41.08
CA GLY A 711 17.02 -33.97 -41.87
C GLY A 711 17.18 -33.77 -43.38
N VAL A 712 16.09 -33.49 -44.11
CA VAL A 712 16.16 -33.26 -45.56
C VAL A 712 16.95 -32.02 -45.95
N ASN A 713 17.13 -31.09 -45.01
CA ASN A 713 17.92 -29.87 -45.16
C ASN A 713 19.33 -29.97 -44.57
N ASP A 714 19.69 -31.09 -43.93
CA ASP A 714 21.01 -31.27 -43.31
C ASP A 714 22.11 -31.16 -44.36
N ARG A 715 23.07 -30.25 -44.13
CA ARG A 715 24.22 -29.99 -45.00
C ARG A 715 25.10 -31.21 -45.24
N THR A 716 25.06 -32.19 -44.34
CA THR A 716 25.84 -33.43 -44.42
C THR A 716 25.18 -34.53 -45.25
N ARG A 717 23.97 -34.27 -45.78
CA ARG A 717 23.21 -35.24 -46.59
C ARG A 717 23.85 -35.41 -47.97
N ASP A 718 24.44 -36.59 -48.22
CA ASP A 718 25.14 -36.87 -49.48
C ASP A 718 24.21 -37.21 -50.67
N LYS A 719 23.24 -38.12 -50.49
CA LYS A 719 22.36 -38.60 -51.58
C LYS A 719 20.89 -38.80 -51.18
N PRO A 720 19.95 -38.07 -51.83
CA PRO A 720 20.25 -36.88 -52.65
C PRO A 720 20.88 -35.80 -51.75
N GLN A 721 21.49 -34.80 -52.39
CA GLN A 721 22.00 -33.59 -51.74
C GLN A 721 20.97 -32.96 -50.76
N PRO A 722 21.38 -32.05 -49.88
CA PRO A 722 20.43 -31.29 -49.06
C PRO A 722 19.42 -30.56 -49.95
N ARG A 723 18.13 -30.51 -49.56
CA ARG A 723 17.11 -29.85 -50.39
C ARG A 723 17.34 -28.35 -50.47
N TYR A 724 17.38 -27.69 -49.30
CA TYR A 724 17.40 -26.23 -49.21
C TYR A 724 18.51 -25.69 -48.28
N GLY A 725 19.22 -26.58 -47.56
CA GLY A 725 20.32 -26.22 -46.66
C GLY A 725 19.88 -25.41 -45.44
N ASP A 726 20.79 -24.60 -44.91
CA ASP A 726 20.58 -23.75 -43.74
C ASP A 726 19.66 -22.55 -44.04
N ALA A 727 19.03 -22.01 -43.00
CA ALA A 727 18.29 -20.75 -43.09
C ALA A 727 19.18 -19.60 -43.59
N TYR A 728 18.56 -18.61 -44.23
CA TYR A 728 19.25 -17.51 -44.90
C TYR A 728 20.07 -16.64 -43.94
N ILE A 729 21.26 -16.28 -44.41
CA ILE A 729 22.07 -15.20 -43.87
C ILE A 729 22.48 -14.30 -45.03
N SER A 730 22.31 -12.98 -44.88
CA SER A 730 22.81 -12.04 -45.88
C SER A 730 24.33 -12.09 -46.00
N PRO A 731 24.91 -11.73 -47.16
CA PRO A 731 26.38 -11.71 -47.32
C PRO A 731 27.13 -10.86 -46.28
N ASP A 732 26.49 -9.83 -45.73
CA ASP A 732 27.06 -8.96 -44.68
C ASP A 732 26.76 -9.43 -43.25
N GLY A 733 26.03 -10.55 -43.10
CA GLY A 733 25.70 -11.17 -41.81
C GLY A 733 24.67 -10.43 -40.97
N LYS A 734 24.09 -9.33 -41.48
CA LYS A 734 23.13 -8.51 -40.73
C LYS A 734 21.76 -9.17 -40.64
N ILE A 735 21.29 -9.71 -41.76
CA ILE A 735 20.06 -10.48 -41.86
C ILE A 735 20.38 -11.91 -41.49
N GLN A 736 19.70 -12.42 -40.46
CA GLN A 736 19.84 -13.81 -40.00
C GLN A 736 18.46 -14.41 -39.75
N ARG A 737 18.13 -15.44 -40.53
CA ARG A 737 16.89 -16.22 -40.44
C ARG A 737 17.10 -17.54 -39.70
N GLY A 738 16.00 -18.25 -39.43
CA GLY A 738 16.01 -19.42 -38.54
C GLY A 738 16.22 -18.99 -37.08
N ASN A 739 16.47 -19.92 -36.16
CA ASN A 739 16.40 -19.63 -34.71
C ASN A 739 15.12 -18.85 -34.36
N CYS A 740 13.99 -19.27 -34.90
CA CYS A 740 12.72 -18.55 -34.84
C CYS A 740 12.26 -18.26 -33.41
N ARG A 741 12.59 -19.13 -32.44
CA ARG A 741 12.31 -18.86 -31.03
C ARG A 741 13.11 -17.67 -30.51
N GLY A 742 14.35 -17.52 -30.97
CA GLY A 742 15.21 -16.37 -30.66
C GLY A 742 14.91 -15.11 -31.48
N GLN A 743 13.75 -15.03 -32.14
CA GLN A 743 13.27 -13.82 -32.82
C GLN A 743 12.03 -13.23 -32.14
N ILE A 744 11.44 -13.93 -31.17
CA ILE A 744 10.20 -13.51 -30.53
C ILE A 744 10.38 -12.18 -29.84
N CYS A 745 9.51 -11.23 -30.16
CA CYS A 745 9.33 -9.98 -29.43
C CYS A 745 7.83 -9.67 -29.38
N VAL A 746 7.30 -9.44 -28.17
CA VAL A 746 5.88 -9.11 -27.96
C VAL A 746 5.68 -7.71 -27.39
N ASN A 747 6.74 -7.06 -26.90
CA ASN A 747 6.69 -5.74 -26.29
C ASN A 747 6.72 -4.63 -27.35
N ASP A 748 5.61 -3.90 -27.48
CA ASP A 748 5.47 -2.83 -28.47
C ASP A 748 6.38 -1.61 -28.23
N PHE A 749 7.04 -1.49 -27.07
CA PHE A 749 8.12 -0.53 -26.87
C PHE A 749 9.25 -0.71 -27.90
N TYR A 750 9.46 -1.94 -28.40
CA TYR A 750 10.49 -2.28 -29.37
C TYR A 750 9.99 -2.36 -30.81
N LEU A 751 8.80 -1.82 -31.12
CA LEU A 751 8.15 -1.88 -32.43
C LEU A 751 9.07 -1.48 -33.61
N ASP A 752 9.93 -0.46 -33.41
CA ASP A 752 10.86 0.06 -34.42
C ASP A 752 12.30 -0.51 -34.28
N SER A 753 12.46 -1.63 -33.57
CA SER A 753 13.80 -2.19 -33.32
C SER A 753 14.46 -2.68 -34.61
N PRO A 754 15.73 -2.30 -34.87
CA PRO A 754 16.49 -2.83 -36.00
C PRO A 754 16.68 -4.36 -35.95
N LEU A 755 16.49 -5.01 -34.79
CA LEU A 755 16.51 -6.47 -34.67
C LEU A 755 15.34 -7.15 -35.39
N HIS A 756 14.31 -6.40 -35.77
CA HIS A 756 13.15 -6.88 -36.51
C HIS A 756 13.34 -6.75 -38.03
N GLU A 757 14.32 -5.98 -38.49
CA GLU A 757 14.76 -5.91 -39.89
C GLU A 757 15.65 -7.10 -40.24
N ARG A 758 15.04 -8.28 -40.31
CA ARG A 758 15.76 -9.51 -40.62
C ARG A 758 15.67 -9.87 -42.08
#